data_AF-A0A365TKL7-F1
#
_entry.id   AF-A0A365TKL7-F1
#
_cell.length_a   1.000
_cell.length_b   1.000
_cell.length_c   1.000
_cell.angle_alpha   90.00
_cell.angle_beta   90.00
_cell.angle_gamma   90.00
#
_symmetry.space_group_name_H-M   'P 1'
#
loop_
_entity.id
_entity.type
_entity.pdbx_description
1 polymer ?
#
loop_
_entity_poly.entity_id
_entity_poly.type
_entity_poly.pdbx_seq_one_letter_code
_entity_poly.pdbx_strand_id
1 'polypeptide(L)'
;MEGNAQLTALLEDVLQPRDGYFAIETIQPVLVHTIEKLASIEDDAWESPALSGLAEAITSEQLVLKSLPNQKEKGIHGTHPIHGALYKLAKTQSDIAGLNDRLHLLAHIINAALHWRNDIQDLEANQGFTEQRKKRLTQATYLKNLEAACKVARRIDAEWLEFLTPFDRPTEQLLKWCDRYQADGEKKQQESYIKELGRFLAYALNRRQPRQGYQETGSDESTQRKRRFDDDPDESWNETAISAITLPPDIDEKTKDILRTSGLSIVEESPAAELTQNDAPIKAAEGDSSLQAVFRARSQQIFQDKAAQLLPGRWEQLSAFDLHQLMQELEQKKPPLRQWLKCVVGLLLMTGRSLDSVLDTQVIKHVEWIPKVITDQAIYVLPSEVAYWVSGIYRPENSRQLTGDWPAHMRITQNRLALPAPPMCWRLMKLKIHHIASRVNKRSVPLFPKNYREELKSELKSLLSDTNRKTGSRLTAHRLGTHLFNTLNRGDADLTAACFITARVPSFGQQASLYYYAPRIQRLEQQYTRAMVTIARQCSSNSQPSEAEPSDAIACATSHSDAANYVGSNLVPRTAYVNDLVTNMRQQIKAAKKGARPAALFSMHNTYVAYTVAMLMFSTGYRSVRDPLPNWDNISLSRRMIVIADKTDDQQSHARFLPLTSLMVEQLQHYQRHRQGLLGRLTFFLQHQWETPFMFLDYYGNPKEVTPTRLHDQLRWIDSPPLNINRHYLHTRLKESDLSSEVVDAFMGHWDSGQEPWASYSTFCPREYQHLIASVIQPLMVQQGWKALKGAAL
;
A
#
# COMPACT_ATOMS: atom_id res chain seq x y z
N MET A 1 -58.11 -1.35 -20.66
CA MET A 1 -56.68 -0.97 -20.70
C MET A 1 -56.15 -0.61 -19.31
N GLU A 2 -56.93 0.01 -18.42
CA GLU A 2 -56.52 0.28 -17.02
C GLU A 2 -56.25 -0.98 -16.18
N GLY A 3 -57.05 -2.06 -16.34
CA GLY A 3 -56.87 -3.30 -15.57
C GLY A 3 -55.51 -4.01 -15.82
N ASN A 4 -55.04 -4.05 -17.07
CA ASN A 4 -53.72 -4.63 -17.38
C ASN A 4 -52.57 -3.76 -16.86
N ALA A 5 -52.74 -2.43 -16.80
CA ALA A 5 -51.72 -1.54 -16.24
C ALA A 5 -51.57 -1.71 -14.73
N GLN A 6 -52.68 -1.87 -14.00
CA GLN A 6 -52.66 -2.16 -12.56
C GLN A 6 -52.04 -3.52 -12.24
N LEU A 7 -52.37 -4.56 -13.01
CA LEU A 7 -51.76 -5.89 -12.87
C LEU A 7 -50.27 -5.89 -13.22
N THR A 8 -49.85 -5.09 -14.21
CA THR A 8 -48.43 -4.96 -14.58
C THR A 8 -47.63 -4.23 -13.49
N ALA A 9 -48.17 -3.16 -12.91
CA ALA A 9 -47.54 -2.47 -11.78
C ALA A 9 -47.40 -3.39 -10.56
N LEU A 10 -48.47 -4.14 -10.24
CA LEU A 10 -48.45 -5.12 -9.15
C LEU A 10 -47.40 -6.22 -9.38
N LEU A 11 -47.26 -6.69 -10.63
CA LEU A 11 -46.21 -7.63 -11.02
C LEU A 11 -44.81 -7.04 -10.85
N GLU A 12 -44.58 -5.80 -11.29
CA GLU A 12 -43.29 -5.13 -11.16
C GLU A 12 -42.89 -4.96 -9.69
N ASP A 13 -43.84 -4.64 -8.82
CA ASP A 13 -43.61 -4.50 -7.39
C ASP A 13 -43.27 -5.84 -6.71
N VAL A 14 -43.93 -6.93 -7.10
CA VAL A 14 -43.68 -8.28 -6.56
C VAL A 14 -42.36 -8.87 -7.10
N LEU A 15 -42.15 -8.84 -8.41
CA LEU A 15 -41.06 -9.54 -9.07
C LEU A 15 -39.75 -8.74 -9.09
N GLN A 16 -39.82 -7.41 -9.06
CA GLN A 16 -38.69 -6.50 -9.34
C GLN A 16 -37.92 -6.96 -10.59
N PRO A 17 -38.59 -7.00 -11.75
CA PRO A 17 -38.03 -7.65 -12.92
C PRO A 17 -36.80 -6.90 -13.41
N ARG A 18 -35.82 -7.66 -13.93
CA ARG A 18 -34.75 -7.07 -14.72
C ARG A 18 -35.33 -6.44 -15.98
N ASP A 19 -34.77 -5.29 -16.39
CA ASP A 19 -35.04 -4.66 -17.68
C ASP A 19 -35.12 -5.71 -18.79
N GLY A 20 -36.28 -5.85 -19.43
CA GLY A 20 -36.53 -6.81 -20.52
C GLY A 20 -36.93 -8.23 -20.12
N TYR A 21 -37.31 -8.46 -18.85
CA TYR A 21 -37.96 -9.69 -18.39
C TYR A 21 -37.18 -10.96 -18.74
N PHE A 22 -35.86 -10.96 -18.50
CA PHE A 22 -34.97 -12.08 -18.81
C PHE A 22 -35.54 -13.45 -18.37
N ALA A 23 -35.73 -14.37 -19.33
CA ALA A 23 -36.21 -15.73 -19.07
C ALA A 23 -37.51 -15.82 -18.25
N ILE A 24 -38.40 -14.82 -18.37
CA ILE A 24 -39.65 -14.76 -17.62
C ILE A 24 -40.56 -15.95 -17.89
N GLU A 25 -40.49 -16.53 -19.09
CA GLU A 25 -41.24 -17.72 -19.49
C GLU A 25 -40.80 -18.95 -18.68
N THR A 26 -39.52 -19.01 -18.29
CA THR A 26 -39.02 -20.06 -17.40
C THR A 26 -39.44 -19.81 -15.95
N ILE A 27 -39.54 -18.54 -15.54
CA ILE A 27 -39.88 -18.12 -14.17
C ILE A 27 -41.37 -18.26 -13.88
N GLN A 28 -42.22 -18.10 -14.90
CA GLN A 28 -43.68 -17.99 -14.78
C GLN A 28 -44.32 -19.05 -13.86
N PRO A 29 -44.00 -20.36 -13.95
CA PRO A 29 -44.65 -21.37 -13.10
C PRO A 29 -44.34 -21.19 -11.60
N VAL A 30 -43.08 -20.92 -11.26
CA VAL A 30 -42.67 -20.73 -9.85
C VAL A 30 -43.09 -19.37 -9.32
N LEU A 31 -43.23 -18.37 -10.21
CA LEU A 31 -43.73 -17.04 -9.86
C LEU A 31 -45.19 -17.09 -9.44
N VAL A 32 -46.06 -17.76 -10.22
CA VAL A 32 -47.47 -17.96 -9.85
C VAL A 32 -47.57 -18.61 -8.48
N HIS A 33 -46.81 -19.68 -8.24
CA HIS A 33 -46.83 -20.34 -6.95
C HIS A 33 -46.32 -19.45 -5.80
N THR A 34 -45.30 -18.62 -6.06
CA THR A 34 -44.80 -17.66 -5.07
C THR A 34 -45.84 -16.59 -4.74
N ILE A 35 -46.61 -16.13 -5.73
CA ILE A 35 -47.72 -15.17 -5.54
C ILE A 35 -48.85 -15.79 -4.72
N GLU A 36 -49.22 -17.06 -4.99
CA GLU A 36 -50.20 -17.79 -4.19
C GLU A 36 -49.75 -17.91 -2.72
N LYS A 37 -48.46 -18.20 -2.47
CA LYS A 37 -47.90 -18.23 -1.11
C LYS A 37 -47.90 -16.85 -0.48
N LEU A 38 -47.55 -15.81 -1.23
CA LEU A 38 -47.59 -14.42 -0.75
C LEU A 38 -49.01 -14.02 -0.32
N ALA A 39 -50.04 -14.43 -1.07
CA ALA A 39 -51.44 -14.16 -0.75
C ALA A 39 -51.94 -14.90 0.50
N SER A 40 -51.22 -15.95 0.94
CA SER A 40 -51.54 -16.75 2.13
C SER A 40 -50.86 -16.27 3.42
N ILE A 41 -49.96 -15.29 3.33
CA ILE A 41 -49.29 -14.71 4.50
C ILE A 41 -50.28 -13.79 5.24
N GLU A 42 -50.52 -14.07 6.53
CA GLU A 42 -51.32 -13.21 7.41
C GLU A 42 -50.57 -11.89 7.73
N ASP A 43 -50.61 -10.91 6.81
CA ASP A 43 -50.04 -9.56 6.96
C ASP A 43 -50.84 -8.53 6.16
N ASP A 44 -50.80 -7.25 6.56
CA ASP A 44 -51.58 -6.15 5.98
C ASP A 44 -50.90 -5.49 4.76
N ALA A 45 -49.76 -6.03 4.31
CA ALA A 45 -48.92 -5.40 3.29
C ALA A 45 -49.49 -5.47 1.86
N TRP A 46 -50.32 -6.47 1.58
CA TRP A 46 -50.91 -6.71 0.26
C TRP A 46 -52.39 -7.07 0.39
N GLU A 47 -53.21 -6.65 -0.57
CA GLU A 47 -54.60 -7.11 -0.68
C GLU A 47 -54.64 -8.52 -1.30
N SER A 48 -55.03 -9.53 -0.51
CA SER A 48 -55.12 -10.94 -0.96
C SER A 48 -55.95 -11.14 -2.25
N PRO A 49 -57.09 -10.43 -2.47
CA PRO A 49 -57.82 -10.50 -3.73
C PRO A 49 -57.03 -9.99 -4.94
N ALA A 50 -56.18 -8.96 -4.76
CA ALA A 50 -55.36 -8.40 -5.84
C ALA A 50 -54.24 -9.36 -6.26
N LEU A 51 -53.58 -10.01 -5.30
CA LEU A 51 -52.57 -11.04 -5.56
C LEU A 51 -53.17 -12.29 -6.23
N SER A 52 -54.37 -12.69 -5.79
CA SER A 52 -55.09 -13.82 -6.38
C SER A 52 -55.50 -13.53 -7.83
N GLY A 53 -55.97 -12.31 -8.10
CA GLY A 53 -56.25 -11.83 -9.45
C GLY A 53 -55.01 -11.77 -10.34
N LEU A 54 -53.84 -11.42 -9.79
CA LEU A 54 -52.58 -11.45 -10.54
C LEU A 54 -52.14 -12.87 -10.91
N ALA A 55 -52.21 -13.82 -9.96
CA ALA A 55 -51.90 -15.22 -10.21
C ALA A 55 -52.83 -15.81 -11.29
N GLU A 56 -54.13 -15.51 -11.21
CA GLU A 56 -55.13 -15.94 -12.19
C GLU A 56 -54.87 -15.30 -13.58
N ALA A 57 -54.53 -14.02 -13.64
CA ALA A 57 -54.24 -13.32 -14.89
C ALA A 57 -52.98 -13.85 -15.61
N ILE A 58 -51.96 -14.26 -14.86
CA ILE A 58 -50.74 -14.89 -15.41
C ILE A 58 -51.03 -16.32 -15.88
N THR A 59 -51.87 -17.07 -15.14
CA THR A 59 -52.21 -18.47 -15.45
C THR A 59 -53.17 -18.59 -16.63
N SER A 60 -54.12 -17.67 -16.77
CA SER A 60 -55.11 -17.62 -17.85
C SER A 60 -54.62 -16.91 -19.12
N GLU A 61 -53.32 -16.56 -19.19
CA GLU A 61 -52.68 -15.80 -20.28
C GLU A 61 -53.31 -14.41 -20.57
N GLN A 62 -54.10 -13.87 -19.64
CA GLN A 62 -54.61 -12.50 -19.72
C GLN A 62 -53.49 -11.46 -19.61
N LEU A 63 -52.43 -11.79 -18.87
CA LEU A 63 -51.18 -11.03 -18.78
C LEU A 63 -50.04 -11.82 -19.44
N VAL A 64 -49.72 -11.48 -20.70
CA VAL A 64 -48.68 -12.16 -21.48
C VAL A 64 -47.29 -11.64 -21.12
N LEU A 65 -46.45 -12.50 -20.54
CA LEU A 65 -45.07 -12.18 -20.18
C LEU A 65 -44.09 -12.71 -21.23
N LYS A 66 -43.25 -11.84 -21.80
CA LYS A 66 -42.23 -12.23 -22.79
C LYS A 66 -40.89 -11.56 -22.52
N SER A 67 -39.83 -12.35 -22.65
CA SER A 67 -38.45 -11.88 -22.54
C SER A 67 -37.98 -11.17 -23.82
N LEU A 68 -37.13 -10.14 -23.67
CA LEU A 68 -36.49 -9.49 -24.81
C LEU A 68 -35.30 -10.32 -25.33
N PRO A 69 -35.05 -10.37 -26.67
CA PRO A 69 -33.93 -11.10 -27.24
C PRO A 69 -32.56 -10.54 -26.80
N ASN A 70 -31.53 -11.39 -26.76
CA ASN A 70 -30.11 -11.09 -26.45
C ASN A 70 -29.73 -10.77 -25.00
N GLN A 71 -30.57 -11.08 -24.01
CA GLN A 71 -30.20 -10.90 -22.61
C GLN A 71 -29.39 -12.08 -22.04
N LYS A 72 -28.33 -11.78 -21.27
CA LYS A 72 -27.44 -12.78 -20.64
C LYS A 72 -27.62 -12.79 -19.13
N GLU A 73 -27.43 -13.94 -18.48
CA GLU A 73 -27.60 -14.16 -17.02
C GLU A 73 -26.71 -13.27 -16.10
N LYS A 74 -25.64 -12.66 -16.63
CA LYS A 74 -24.65 -11.92 -15.82
C LYS A 74 -25.28 -10.77 -15.02
N GLY A 75 -24.99 -10.74 -13.73
CA GLY A 75 -25.34 -9.64 -12.81
C GLY A 75 -26.75 -9.68 -12.22
N ILE A 76 -27.58 -10.67 -12.58
CA ILE A 76 -29.00 -10.70 -12.17
C ILE A 76 -29.19 -10.88 -10.66
N HIS A 77 -28.36 -11.71 -10.02
CA HIS A 77 -28.50 -11.98 -8.57
C HIS A 77 -28.18 -10.77 -7.68
N GLY A 78 -27.32 -9.85 -8.14
CA GLY A 78 -26.96 -8.65 -7.38
C GLY A 78 -27.82 -7.43 -7.71
N THR A 79 -28.26 -7.29 -8.96
CA THR A 79 -29.07 -6.13 -9.40
C THR A 79 -30.56 -6.34 -9.22
N HIS A 80 -31.06 -7.55 -9.44
CA HIS A 80 -32.48 -7.92 -9.35
C HIS A 80 -32.64 -9.24 -8.57
N PRO A 81 -32.42 -9.23 -7.23
CA PRO A 81 -32.23 -10.45 -6.46
C PRO A 81 -33.45 -11.39 -6.44
N ILE A 82 -34.68 -10.86 -6.40
CA ILE A 82 -35.93 -11.64 -6.40
C ILE A 82 -36.09 -12.37 -7.74
N HIS A 83 -35.99 -11.62 -8.85
CA HIS A 83 -35.99 -12.19 -10.20
C HIS A 83 -34.89 -13.26 -10.36
N GLY A 84 -33.67 -12.98 -9.90
CA GLY A 84 -32.56 -13.94 -9.93
C GLY A 84 -32.79 -15.18 -9.05
N ALA A 85 -33.49 -15.03 -7.92
CA ALA A 85 -33.86 -16.16 -7.06
C ALA A 85 -34.85 -17.09 -7.75
N LEU A 86 -35.93 -16.52 -8.29
CA LEU A 86 -36.95 -17.25 -9.04
C LEU A 86 -36.36 -17.94 -10.27
N TYR A 87 -35.52 -17.26 -11.05
CA TYR A 87 -34.83 -17.86 -12.19
C TYR A 87 -34.03 -19.11 -11.80
N LYS A 88 -33.30 -19.05 -10.67
CA LYS A 88 -32.48 -20.17 -10.21
C LYS A 88 -33.34 -21.33 -9.70
N LEU A 89 -34.42 -21.05 -8.99
CA LEU A 89 -35.36 -22.05 -8.49
C LEU A 89 -36.11 -22.72 -9.65
N ALA A 90 -36.56 -21.95 -10.64
CA ALA A 90 -37.20 -22.44 -11.86
C ALA A 90 -36.29 -23.35 -12.69
N LYS A 91 -35.01 -22.98 -12.86
CA LYS A 91 -34.05 -23.78 -13.63
C LYS A 91 -33.73 -25.14 -13.01
N THR A 92 -33.99 -25.32 -11.71
CA THR A 92 -33.58 -26.51 -10.94
C THR A 92 -34.79 -27.31 -10.43
N GLN A 93 -35.96 -27.11 -11.05
CA GLN A 93 -37.27 -27.56 -10.57
C GLN A 93 -37.39 -29.09 -10.38
N SER A 94 -36.56 -29.89 -11.06
CA SER A 94 -36.55 -31.36 -10.98
C SER A 94 -35.71 -31.95 -9.84
N ASP A 95 -34.80 -31.19 -9.22
CA ASP A 95 -33.77 -31.73 -8.30
C ASP A 95 -33.71 -31.03 -6.92
N ILE A 96 -34.48 -29.96 -6.69
CA ILE A 96 -34.44 -29.22 -5.42
C ILE A 96 -35.41 -29.83 -4.38
N ALA A 97 -34.86 -30.40 -3.32
CA ALA A 97 -35.60 -30.75 -2.12
C ALA A 97 -36.19 -29.50 -1.44
N GLY A 98 -37.46 -29.59 -1.02
CA GLY A 98 -38.18 -28.52 -0.32
C GLY A 98 -38.55 -27.31 -1.19
N LEU A 99 -38.77 -27.49 -2.50
CA LEU A 99 -39.08 -26.37 -3.41
C LEU A 99 -40.26 -25.52 -2.93
N ASN A 100 -41.35 -26.13 -2.46
CA ASN A 100 -42.52 -25.41 -1.95
C ASN A 100 -42.17 -24.53 -0.75
N ASP A 101 -41.37 -25.04 0.19
CA ASP A 101 -40.93 -24.29 1.38
C ASP A 101 -39.99 -23.14 1.01
N ARG A 102 -39.14 -23.34 0.00
CA ARG A 102 -38.27 -22.27 -0.53
C ARG A 102 -39.06 -21.15 -1.21
N LEU A 103 -40.11 -21.50 -1.94
CA LEU A 103 -41.00 -20.52 -2.57
C LEU A 103 -41.82 -19.77 -1.52
N HIS A 104 -42.24 -20.45 -0.44
CA HIS A 104 -42.91 -19.82 0.69
C HIS A 104 -41.96 -18.88 1.47
N LEU A 105 -40.72 -19.31 1.72
CA LEU A 105 -39.69 -18.45 2.30
C LEU A 105 -39.39 -17.23 1.42
N LEU A 106 -39.36 -17.41 0.09
CA LEU A 106 -39.18 -16.30 -0.84
C LEU A 106 -40.38 -15.33 -0.81
N ALA A 107 -41.61 -15.83 -0.61
CA ALA A 107 -42.78 -14.98 -0.41
C ALA A 107 -42.65 -14.10 0.85
N HIS A 108 -42.16 -14.62 1.98
CA HIS A 108 -41.85 -13.80 3.15
C HIS A 108 -40.77 -12.75 2.89
N ILE A 109 -39.75 -13.10 2.08
CA ILE A 109 -38.70 -12.15 1.69
C ILE A 109 -39.29 -11.02 0.84
N ILE A 110 -40.17 -11.32 -0.12
CA ILE A 110 -40.88 -10.33 -0.94
C ILE A 110 -41.75 -9.42 -0.06
N ASN A 111 -42.50 -10.01 0.87
CA ASN A 111 -43.34 -9.26 1.81
C ASN A 111 -42.53 -8.29 2.68
N ALA A 112 -41.45 -8.78 3.29
CA ALA A 112 -40.52 -7.94 4.06
C ALA A 112 -39.83 -6.86 3.18
N ALA A 113 -39.50 -7.19 1.93
CA ALA A 113 -38.91 -6.25 0.99
C ALA A 113 -39.85 -5.08 0.65
N LEU A 114 -41.17 -5.30 0.60
CA LEU A 114 -42.16 -4.24 0.42
C LEU A 114 -42.17 -3.28 1.62
N HIS A 115 -42.29 -3.80 2.85
CA HIS A 115 -42.24 -2.99 4.08
C HIS A 115 -41.01 -2.09 4.12
N TRP A 116 -39.84 -2.61 3.74
CA TRP A 116 -38.61 -1.81 3.70
C TRP A 116 -38.64 -0.75 2.59
N ARG A 117 -39.17 -1.04 1.40
CA ARG A 117 -39.30 -0.03 0.33
C ARG A 117 -40.26 1.09 0.71
N ASN A 118 -41.37 0.78 1.37
CA ASN A 118 -42.32 1.77 1.89
C ASN A 118 -41.62 2.70 2.89
N ASP A 119 -40.82 2.15 3.81
CA ASP A 119 -40.02 2.95 4.73
C ASP A 119 -38.98 3.87 4.03
N ILE A 120 -38.45 3.46 2.87
CA ILE A 120 -37.52 4.26 2.05
C ILE A 120 -38.28 5.40 1.35
N GLN A 121 -39.45 5.10 0.77
CA GLN A 121 -40.31 6.10 0.11
C GLN A 121 -40.84 7.14 1.11
N ASP A 122 -41.25 6.72 2.30
CA ASP A 122 -41.70 7.60 3.37
C ASP A 122 -40.60 8.59 3.82
N LEU A 123 -39.32 8.18 3.76
CA LEU A 123 -38.18 9.05 4.01
C LEU A 123 -38.01 10.11 2.92
N GLU A 124 -38.18 9.73 1.66
CA GLU A 124 -38.07 10.65 0.52
C GLU A 124 -39.19 11.71 0.54
N ALA A 125 -40.36 11.35 1.06
CA ALA A 125 -41.51 12.25 1.21
C ALA A 125 -41.44 13.18 2.44
N ASN A 126 -40.85 12.74 3.56
CA ASN A 126 -40.84 13.49 4.83
C ASN A 126 -39.43 13.93 5.27
N GLN A 127 -39.13 15.23 5.20
CA GLN A 127 -37.82 15.84 5.54
C GLN A 127 -37.41 15.80 7.03
N GLY A 128 -38.15 15.10 7.89
CA GLY A 128 -37.98 15.15 9.35
C GLY A 128 -37.63 13.80 10.00
N PHE A 129 -36.44 13.23 9.74
CA PHE A 129 -36.00 12.01 10.46
C PHE A 129 -34.54 12.04 10.91
N THR A 130 -34.32 11.61 12.16
CA THR A 130 -33.03 11.57 12.88
C THR A 130 -31.94 10.76 12.17
N GLU A 131 -30.69 11.25 12.22
CA GLU A 131 -29.44 10.68 11.67
C GLU A 131 -29.29 9.15 11.78
N GLN A 132 -29.79 8.51 12.84
CA GLN A 132 -29.64 7.07 13.07
C GLN A 132 -30.52 6.19 12.15
N ARG A 133 -31.65 6.69 11.63
CA ARG A 133 -32.49 5.94 10.67
C ARG A 133 -31.99 6.02 9.22
N LYS A 134 -31.15 7.01 8.88
CA LYS A 134 -30.66 7.25 7.51
C LYS A 134 -29.78 6.10 6.96
N LYS A 135 -29.11 5.32 7.81
CA LYS A 135 -28.20 4.24 7.36
C LYS A 135 -28.91 2.99 6.84
N ARG A 136 -30.04 2.62 7.46
CA ARG A 136 -30.87 1.48 7.03
C ARG A 136 -31.56 1.75 5.68
N LEU A 137 -31.95 3.00 5.45
CA LEU A 137 -32.82 3.41 4.36
C LEU A 137 -32.08 3.80 3.07
N THR A 138 -30.78 3.55 2.97
CA THR A 138 -30.06 3.73 1.71
C THR A 138 -30.35 2.57 0.74
N GLN A 139 -30.54 2.85 -0.54
CA GLN A 139 -30.73 1.84 -1.59
C GLN A 139 -29.63 0.76 -1.60
N ALA A 140 -28.38 1.14 -1.35
CA ALA A 140 -27.25 0.20 -1.29
C ALA A 140 -27.38 -0.81 -0.13
N THR A 141 -27.85 -0.37 1.04
CA THR A 141 -28.06 -1.24 2.21
C THR A 141 -29.24 -2.18 1.98
N TYR A 142 -30.33 -1.68 1.39
CA TYR A 142 -31.47 -2.50 1.00
C TYR A 142 -31.07 -3.63 0.04
N LEU A 143 -30.47 -3.29 -1.11
CA LEU A 143 -30.10 -4.26 -2.14
C LEU A 143 -29.13 -5.33 -1.59
N LYS A 144 -28.13 -4.93 -0.80
CA LYS A 144 -27.16 -5.84 -0.19
C LYS A 144 -27.84 -6.88 0.72
N ASN A 145 -28.82 -6.47 1.52
CA ASN A 145 -29.48 -7.38 2.45
C ASN A 145 -30.56 -8.23 1.76
N LEU A 146 -31.26 -7.67 0.77
CA LEU A 146 -32.21 -8.41 -0.05
C LEU A 146 -31.50 -9.53 -0.83
N GLU A 147 -30.33 -9.25 -1.40
CA GLU A 147 -29.51 -10.26 -2.07
C GLU A 147 -29.13 -11.41 -1.13
N ALA A 148 -28.69 -11.09 0.09
CA ALA A 148 -28.35 -12.10 1.09
C ALA A 148 -29.58 -12.98 1.43
N ALA A 149 -30.74 -12.39 1.67
CA ALA A 149 -31.97 -13.15 1.91
C ALA A 149 -32.38 -14.04 0.73
N CYS A 150 -32.33 -13.51 -0.50
CA CYS A 150 -32.59 -14.27 -1.73
C CYS A 150 -31.55 -15.38 -1.97
N LYS A 151 -30.32 -15.24 -1.45
CA LYS A 151 -29.31 -16.31 -1.44
C LYS A 151 -29.70 -17.42 -0.46
N VAL A 152 -30.22 -17.08 0.73
CA VAL A 152 -30.71 -18.06 1.71
C VAL A 152 -31.79 -18.95 1.10
N ALA A 153 -32.84 -18.36 0.50
CA ALA A 153 -33.92 -19.13 -0.13
C ALA A 153 -33.42 -20.15 -1.19
N ARG A 154 -32.34 -19.79 -1.92
CA ARG A 154 -31.72 -20.65 -2.93
C ARG A 154 -30.80 -21.74 -2.37
N ARG A 155 -30.17 -21.53 -1.22
CA ARG A 155 -28.97 -22.29 -0.79
C ARG A 155 -29.10 -22.97 0.57
N ILE A 156 -30.06 -22.59 1.40
CA ILE A 156 -30.28 -23.25 2.69
C ILE A 156 -30.62 -24.73 2.46
N ASP A 157 -30.15 -25.64 3.29
CA ASP A 157 -30.44 -27.07 3.14
C ASP A 157 -31.92 -27.38 3.48
N ALA A 158 -32.50 -28.43 2.91
CA ALA A 158 -33.92 -28.75 3.11
C ALA A 158 -34.25 -29.07 4.57
N GLU A 159 -33.38 -29.81 5.27
CA GLU A 159 -33.49 -30.09 6.72
C GLU A 159 -33.55 -28.80 7.55
N TRP A 160 -32.94 -27.72 7.06
CA TRP A 160 -32.89 -26.44 7.76
C TRP A 160 -34.10 -25.56 7.51
N LEU A 161 -34.87 -25.84 6.45
CA LEU A 161 -36.15 -25.18 6.20
C LEU A 161 -37.18 -25.56 7.27
N GLU A 162 -37.10 -26.77 7.85
CA GLU A 162 -38.00 -27.21 8.92
C GLU A 162 -37.94 -26.29 10.15
N PHE A 163 -36.77 -25.69 10.47
CA PHE A 163 -36.65 -24.70 11.54
C PHE A 163 -37.38 -23.39 11.28
N LEU A 164 -37.71 -23.12 10.02
CA LEU A 164 -38.39 -21.91 9.57
C LEU A 164 -39.89 -22.16 9.32
N THR A 165 -40.38 -23.37 9.58
CA THR A 165 -41.80 -23.74 9.48
C THR A 165 -42.54 -23.53 10.81
N PRO A 166 -43.87 -23.30 10.78
CA PRO A 166 -44.73 -23.25 9.59
C PRO A 166 -44.78 -21.87 8.93
N PHE A 167 -44.71 -21.83 7.59
CA PHE A 167 -44.67 -20.58 6.81
C PHE A 167 -46.05 -19.90 6.65
N ASP A 168 -47.12 -20.51 7.15
CA ASP A 168 -48.48 -19.92 7.18
C ASP A 168 -48.65 -18.82 8.25
N ARG A 169 -47.55 -18.42 8.93
CA ARG A 169 -47.55 -17.41 10.00
C ARG A 169 -47.10 -16.04 9.49
N PRO A 170 -47.45 -14.95 10.19
CA PRO A 170 -46.94 -13.62 9.87
C PRO A 170 -45.41 -13.59 9.80
N THR A 171 -44.86 -12.74 8.93
CA THR A 171 -43.40 -12.61 8.73
C THR A 171 -42.63 -12.28 10.02
N GLU A 172 -43.29 -11.66 11.01
CA GLU A 172 -42.71 -11.41 12.35
C GLU A 172 -42.43 -12.70 13.15
N GLN A 173 -43.20 -13.77 12.96
CA GLN A 173 -42.92 -15.06 13.59
C GLN A 173 -41.65 -15.71 13.01
N LEU A 174 -41.45 -15.59 11.70
CA LEU A 174 -40.24 -16.07 11.03
C LEU A 174 -38.98 -15.38 11.57
N LEU A 175 -39.06 -14.07 11.84
CA LEU A 175 -37.98 -13.34 12.53
C LEU A 175 -37.71 -13.91 13.94
N LYS A 176 -38.76 -14.18 14.72
CA LYS A 176 -38.62 -14.75 16.07
C LYS A 176 -37.97 -16.14 16.03
N TRP A 177 -38.22 -16.95 15.01
CA TRP A 177 -37.54 -18.24 14.84
C TRP A 177 -36.06 -18.07 14.51
N CYS A 178 -35.72 -17.13 13.62
CA CYS A 178 -34.32 -16.79 13.33
C CYS A 178 -33.56 -16.32 14.59
N ASP A 179 -34.20 -15.52 15.45
CA ASP A 179 -33.59 -14.98 16.67
C ASP A 179 -33.44 -16.01 17.81
N ARG A 180 -34.31 -17.02 17.87
CA ARG A 180 -34.25 -18.08 18.90
C ARG A 180 -33.16 -19.11 18.64
N TYR A 181 -32.61 -19.15 17.44
CA TYR A 181 -31.59 -20.12 17.06
C TYR A 181 -30.28 -19.87 17.83
N GLN A 182 -29.80 -20.88 18.56
CA GLN A 182 -28.49 -20.89 19.23
C GLN A 182 -27.54 -21.84 18.46
N ALA A 183 -26.33 -21.34 18.16
CA ALA A 183 -25.35 -22.08 17.36
C ALA A 183 -24.73 -23.25 18.14
N ASP A 184 -24.66 -24.43 17.52
CA ASP A 184 -24.08 -25.65 18.11
C ASP A 184 -22.77 -26.08 17.42
N GLY A 185 -22.29 -25.32 16.42
CA GLY A 185 -20.91 -25.36 15.95
C GLY A 185 -20.56 -26.41 14.89
N GLU A 186 -21.48 -27.33 14.55
CA GLU A 186 -21.21 -28.42 13.60
C GLU A 186 -21.32 -28.02 12.10
N LYS A 187 -22.07 -26.98 11.73
CA LYS A 187 -22.21 -26.51 10.32
C LYS A 187 -22.22 -24.97 10.19
N LYS A 188 -21.03 -24.34 10.28
CA LYS A 188 -20.84 -22.87 10.24
C LYS A 188 -21.59 -22.12 9.11
N GLN A 189 -21.77 -22.72 7.94
CA GLN A 189 -22.37 -22.04 6.78
C GLN A 189 -23.90 -21.92 6.85
N GLN A 190 -24.62 -22.95 7.31
CA GLN A 190 -26.08 -22.90 7.44
C GLN A 190 -26.51 -21.96 8.58
N GLU A 191 -25.74 -21.94 9.67
CA GLU A 191 -25.91 -20.97 10.76
C GLU A 191 -25.76 -19.52 10.27
N SER A 192 -24.82 -19.27 9.34
CA SER A 192 -24.65 -17.96 8.71
C SER A 192 -25.89 -17.55 7.91
N TYR A 193 -26.53 -18.49 7.20
CA TYR A 193 -27.75 -18.21 6.43
C TYR A 193 -28.93 -17.81 7.31
N ILE A 194 -29.14 -18.49 8.45
CA ILE A 194 -30.18 -18.10 9.42
C ILE A 194 -29.92 -16.70 9.97
N LYS A 195 -28.67 -16.37 10.28
CA LYS A 195 -28.28 -15.01 10.73
C LYS A 195 -28.46 -13.95 9.65
N GLU A 196 -28.12 -14.25 8.41
CA GLU A 196 -28.32 -13.35 7.26
C GLU A 196 -29.81 -13.06 7.02
N LEU A 197 -30.65 -14.11 7.05
CA LEU A 197 -32.10 -14.00 6.93
C LEU A 197 -32.71 -13.18 8.08
N GLY A 198 -32.37 -13.53 9.33
CA GLY A 198 -32.83 -12.80 10.52
C GLY A 198 -32.42 -11.32 10.48
N ARG A 199 -31.21 -11.01 10.01
CA ARG A 199 -30.77 -9.62 9.83
C ARG A 199 -31.60 -8.87 8.79
N PHE A 200 -31.88 -9.49 7.64
CA PHE A 200 -32.73 -8.88 6.63
C PHE A 200 -34.14 -8.61 7.15
N LEU A 201 -34.78 -9.61 7.78
CA LEU A 201 -36.13 -9.46 8.35
C LEU A 201 -36.17 -8.40 9.46
N ALA A 202 -35.17 -8.36 10.34
CA ALA A 202 -35.09 -7.37 11.40
C ALA A 202 -34.89 -5.94 10.87
N TYR A 203 -34.19 -5.78 9.75
CA TYR A 203 -34.04 -4.48 9.10
C TYR A 203 -35.32 -4.10 8.34
N ALA A 204 -35.93 -5.03 7.61
CA ALA A 204 -37.18 -4.81 6.90
C ALA A 204 -38.32 -4.38 7.84
N LEU A 205 -38.51 -5.10 8.95
CA LEU A 205 -39.54 -4.83 9.95
C LEU A 205 -39.13 -3.76 10.98
N ASN A 206 -38.04 -3.03 10.71
CA ASN A 206 -37.53 -1.94 11.56
C ASN A 206 -37.29 -2.33 13.04
N ARG A 207 -36.95 -3.60 13.31
CA ARG A 207 -36.64 -4.13 14.66
C ARG A 207 -35.18 -3.98 15.04
N ARG A 208 -34.28 -3.78 14.07
CA ARG A 208 -32.82 -3.60 14.28
C ARG A 208 -32.26 -2.54 13.35
N GLN A 209 -31.21 -1.83 13.80
CA GLN A 209 -30.46 -0.87 12.97
C GLN A 209 -29.06 -1.42 12.59
N PRO A 210 -28.49 -0.99 11.45
CA PRO A 210 -27.10 -1.31 11.10
C PRO A 210 -26.12 -0.76 12.16
N ARG A 211 -25.34 -1.64 12.80
CA ARG A 211 -24.29 -1.22 13.75
C ARG A 211 -23.08 -0.68 12.99
N GLN A 212 -22.42 0.33 13.55
CA GLN A 212 -21.09 0.77 13.11
C GLN A 212 -20.07 -0.28 13.60
N GLY A 213 -19.59 -1.17 12.73
CA GLY A 213 -18.48 -2.06 13.07
C GLY A 213 -18.45 -3.41 12.35
N TYR A 214 -17.33 -3.60 11.65
CA TYR A 214 -16.59 -4.83 11.30
C TYR A 214 -17.29 -6.02 10.60
N GLN A 215 -16.69 -6.44 9.48
CA GLN A 215 -16.97 -7.69 8.77
C GLN A 215 -16.28 -8.88 9.46
N GLU A 216 -16.97 -10.02 9.51
CA GLU A 216 -16.41 -11.32 9.93
C GLU A 216 -15.43 -11.87 8.88
N THR A 217 -14.42 -12.59 9.37
CA THR A 217 -13.30 -13.17 8.64
C THR A 217 -13.65 -14.54 8.04
N GLY A 218 -13.47 -14.70 6.73
CA GLY A 218 -13.40 -16.02 6.09
C GLY A 218 -12.00 -16.61 6.22
N SER A 219 -11.92 -17.86 6.64
CA SER A 219 -10.69 -18.66 6.65
C SER A 219 -10.52 -19.31 5.28
N ASP A 220 -9.55 -18.84 4.49
CA ASP A 220 -9.09 -19.55 3.29
C ASP A 220 -7.67 -20.07 3.54
N GLU A 221 -7.53 -21.40 3.62
CA GLU A 221 -6.31 -22.07 3.22
C GLU A 221 -6.27 -22.07 1.68
N SER A 222 -5.36 -21.31 1.08
CA SER A 222 -5.03 -21.52 -0.33
C SER A 222 -3.57 -21.21 -0.66
N THR A 223 -3.13 -21.93 -1.67
CA THR A 223 -1.76 -22.28 -2.04
C THR A 223 -0.91 -21.08 -2.47
N GLN A 224 0.32 -21.04 -1.95
CA GLN A 224 1.33 -20.00 -2.18
C GLN A 224 1.69 -19.80 -3.66
N ARG A 225 1.58 -18.55 -4.14
CA ARG A 225 2.43 -17.99 -5.21
C ARG A 225 2.80 -16.56 -4.83
N LYS A 226 4.10 -16.25 -4.86
CA LYS A 226 4.69 -14.95 -4.48
C LYS A 226 4.67 -13.98 -5.66
N ARG A 227 4.19 -12.75 -5.45
CA ARG A 227 4.89 -11.55 -5.95
C ARG A 227 5.91 -11.17 -4.89
N ARG A 228 7.16 -10.88 -5.28
CA ARG A 228 8.09 -10.17 -4.39
C ARG A 228 7.79 -8.69 -4.54
N PHE A 229 7.21 -8.06 -3.53
CA PHE A 229 7.07 -6.59 -3.47
C PHE A 229 8.44 -5.88 -3.43
N ASP A 230 9.52 -6.65 -3.26
CA ASP A 230 10.92 -6.20 -3.24
C ASP A 230 11.62 -6.24 -4.61
N ASP A 231 10.91 -6.30 -5.74
CA ASP A 231 11.57 -6.17 -7.05
C ASP A 231 12.07 -4.73 -7.25
N ASP A 232 13.24 -4.56 -7.87
CA ASP A 232 13.80 -3.24 -8.15
C ASP A 232 12.78 -2.41 -8.93
N PRO A 233 12.38 -1.20 -8.47
CA PRO A 233 11.35 -0.39 -9.12
C PRO A 233 11.70 0.03 -10.57
N ASP A 234 12.91 -0.28 -11.04
CA ASP A 234 13.36 -0.12 -12.42
C ASP A 234 13.37 -1.40 -13.27
N GLU A 235 12.99 -2.58 -12.74
CA GLU A 235 12.84 -3.80 -13.55
C GLU A 235 11.59 -3.78 -14.45
N SER A 236 11.69 -4.36 -15.65
CA SER A 236 10.61 -4.38 -16.63
C SER A 236 9.41 -5.15 -16.11
N TRP A 237 8.23 -4.51 -16.13
CA TRP A 237 6.97 -5.16 -15.79
C TRP A 237 6.65 -6.24 -16.83
N ASN A 238 6.56 -7.49 -16.40
CA ASN A 238 6.00 -8.57 -17.21
C ASN A 238 4.50 -8.65 -16.92
N GLU A 239 3.66 -8.43 -17.93
CA GLU A 239 2.18 -8.53 -17.87
C GLU A 239 1.67 -9.84 -17.24
N THR A 240 2.49 -10.89 -17.22
CA THR A 240 2.17 -12.20 -16.64
C THR A 240 2.49 -12.35 -15.14
N ALA A 241 3.06 -11.33 -14.50
CA ALA A 241 3.36 -11.32 -13.07
C ALA A 241 2.10 -11.05 -12.24
N ILE A 242 1.25 -12.08 -12.10
CA ILE A 242 0.10 -12.11 -11.20
C ILE A 242 0.56 -11.64 -9.82
N SER A 243 0.05 -10.50 -9.37
CA SER A 243 0.11 -10.07 -7.98
C SER A 243 -0.66 -11.08 -7.16
N ALA A 244 0.04 -11.95 -6.45
CA ALA A 244 -0.54 -12.68 -5.34
C ALA A 244 0.35 -12.33 -4.15
N ILE A 245 -0.15 -11.41 -3.33
CA ILE A 245 0.51 -11.14 -2.08
C ILE A 245 -0.04 -12.12 -1.06
N THR A 246 0.87 -12.77 -0.36
CA THR A 246 0.49 -13.72 0.68
C THR A 246 0.15 -12.89 1.91
N LEU A 247 -1.13 -12.82 2.29
CA LEU A 247 -1.48 -12.26 3.58
C LEU A 247 -0.75 -13.09 4.64
N PRO A 248 0.07 -12.48 5.51
CA PRO A 248 0.49 -13.16 6.72
C PRO A 248 -0.78 -13.61 7.47
N PRO A 249 -0.80 -14.85 8.02
CA PRO A 249 -2.01 -15.44 8.57
C PRO A 249 -2.62 -14.49 9.60
N ASP A 250 -3.93 -14.28 9.50
CA ASP A 250 -4.65 -13.46 10.47
C ASP A 250 -4.46 -14.06 11.86
N ILE A 251 -4.42 -13.20 12.87
CA ILE A 251 -4.22 -13.62 14.26
C ILE A 251 -5.36 -14.57 14.64
N ASP A 252 -5.05 -15.76 15.16
CA ASP A 252 -6.08 -16.71 15.58
C ASP A 252 -7.00 -16.11 16.67
N GLU A 253 -8.24 -16.59 16.78
CA GLU A 253 -9.22 -16.04 17.74
C GLU A 253 -8.72 -16.13 19.19
N LYS A 254 -7.96 -17.17 19.52
CA LYS A 254 -7.37 -17.34 20.86
C LYS A 254 -6.40 -16.20 21.18
N THR A 255 -5.59 -15.80 20.20
CA THR A 255 -4.62 -14.71 20.32
C THR A 255 -5.34 -13.36 20.27
N LYS A 256 -6.39 -13.19 19.45
CA LYS A 256 -7.26 -12.01 19.47
C LYS A 256 -7.91 -11.80 20.84
N ASP A 257 -8.40 -12.85 21.48
CA ASP A 257 -8.97 -12.79 22.83
C ASP A 257 -7.92 -12.51 23.90
N ILE A 258 -6.71 -13.08 23.78
CA ILE A 258 -5.58 -12.73 24.65
C ILE A 258 -5.21 -11.25 24.50
N LEU A 259 -5.22 -10.70 23.28
CA LEU A 259 -4.95 -9.29 23.01
C LEU A 259 -6.04 -8.40 23.62
N ARG A 260 -7.33 -8.73 23.40
CA ARG A 260 -8.48 -8.02 23.99
C ARG A 260 -8.41 -7.99 25.52
N THR A 261 -8.23 -9.15 26.14
CA THR A 261 -8.16 -9.28 27.61
C THR A 261 -6.93 -8.59 28.21
N SER A 262 -5.85 -8.46 27.44
CA SER A 262 -4.64 -7.72 27.83
C SER A 262 -4.71 -6.22 27.54
N GLY A 263 -5.83 -5.71 27.00
CA GLY A 263 -5.98 -4.30 26.62
C GLY A 263 -5.12 -3.88 25.41
N LEU A 264 -4.70 -4.84 24.58
CA LEU A 264 -3.87 -4.64 23.39
C LEU A 264 -4.75 -4.55 22.14
N SER A 265 -4.38 -3.69 21.19
CA SER A 265 -5.11 -3.54 19.93
C SER A 265 -4.83 -4.72 19.00
N ILE A 266 -5.88 -5.44 18.59
CA ILE A 266 -5.76 -6.49 17.57
C ILE A 266 -5.20 -5.93 16.26
N VAL A 267 -5.66 -4.74 15.85
CA VAL A 267 -5.28 -4.09 14.59
C VAL A 267 -3.79 -3.78 14.52
N GLU A 268 -3.15 -3.53 15.66
CA GLU A 268 -1.72 -3.17 15.72
C GLU A 268 -0.78 -4.38 15.76
N GLU A 269 -1.28 -5.51 16.26
CA GLU A 269 -0.56 -6.77 16.28
C GLU A 269 -0.87 -7.60 15.02
N SER A 270 -1.86 -7.18 14.22
CA SER A 270 -2.15 -7.76 12.92
C SER A 270 -1.00 -7.44 11.97
N PRO A 271 -0.46 -8.43 11.27
CA PRO A 271 0.59 -8.18 10.31
C PRO A 271 0.08 -7.27 9.19
N ALA A 272 0.96 -6.44 8.63
CA ALA A 272 0.63 -5.43 7.63
C ALA A 272 -0.25 -6.03 6.51
N ALA A 273 -1.42 -5.42 6.28
CA ALA A 273 -2.33 -5.84 5.23
C ALA A 273 -1.73 -5.46 3.87
N GLU A 274 -0.98 -6.38 3.28
CA GLU A 274 -0.55 -6.24 1.90
C GLU A 274 -1.74 -6.48 0.96
N LEU A 275 -2.10 -5.46 0.15
CA LEU A 275 -3.22 -5.54 -0.77
C LEU A 275 -2.78 -6.02 -2.14
N THR A 276 -3.43 -7.09 -2.58
CA THR A 276 -3.32 -7.57 -3.94
C THR A 276 -4.03 -6.62 -4.91
N GLN A 277 -3.29 -5.76 -5.62
CA GLN A 277 -3.81 -5.04 -6.77
C GLN A 277 -3.73 -5.99 -7.98
N ASN A 278 -4.85 -6.61 -8.33
CA ASN A 278 -4.96 -7.39 -9.57
C ASN A 278 -5.53 -6.47 -10.66
N ASP A 279 -4.91 -6.46 -11.85
CA ASP A 279 -5.53 -5.94 -13.08
C ASP A 279 -6.68 -6.84 -13.57
N ALA A 280 -6.96 -7.94 -12.86
CA ALA A 280 -8.11 -8.80 -13.08
C ALA A 280 -9.36 -8.26 -12.38
N PRO A 281 -10.57 -8.52 -12.91
CA PRO A 281 -11.82 -8.15 -12.26
C PRO A 281 -11.86 -8.65 -10.82
N ILE A 282 -12.33 -7.79 -9.90
CA ILE A 282 -12.37 -8.07 -8.45
C ILE A 282 -13.01 -9.45 -8.23
N LYS A 283 -12.20 -10.42 -7.78
CA LYS A 283 -12.68 -11.77 -7.50
C LYS A 283 -13.57 -11.72 -6.25
N ALA A 284 -14.81 -12.11 -6.41
CA ALA A 284 -15.67 -12.43 -5.28
C ALA A 284 -15.06 -13.63 -4.52
N ALA A 285 -14.95 -13.56 -3.20
CA ALA A 285 -14.69 -14.77 -2.42
C ALA A 285 -15.90 -15.71 -2.53
N GLU A 286 -15.76 -16.98 -2.14
CA GLU A 286 -16.89 -17.91 -2.17
C GLU A 286 -18.07 -17.36 -1.35
N GLY A 287 -19.15 -16.99 -2.05
CA GLY A 287 -20.36 -16.46 -1.44
C GLY A 287 -20.45 -14.93 -1.36
N ASP A 288 -19.44 -14.17 -1.80
CA ASP A 288 -19.53 -12.72 -2.00
C ASP A 288 -20.27 -12.35 -3.28
N SER A 289 -20.93 -11.19 -3.27
CA SER A 289 -21.37 -10.54 -4.51
C SER A 289 -20.32 -9.58 -5.06
N SER A 290 -20.41 -9.27 -6.35
CA SER A 290 -19.49 -8.32 -7.02
C SER A 290 -19.45 -6.96 -6.31
N LEU A 291 -20.57 -6.52 -5.76
CA LEU A 291 -20.71 -5.25 -5.04
C LEU A 291 -20.09 -5.30 -3.63
N GLN A 292 -20.19 -6.45 -2.95
CA GLN A 292 -19.48 -6.66 -1.68
C GLN A 292 -17.96 -6.70 -1.87
N ALA A 293 -17.51 -7.30 -2.96
CA ALA A 293 -16.10 -7.34 -3.32
C ALA A 293 -15.55 -5.92 -3.62
N VAL A 294 -16.33 -5.06 -4.30
CA VAL A 294 -15.99 -3.64 -4.52
C VAL A 294 -15.87 -2.86 -3.21
N PHE A 295 -16.81 -3.04 -2.27
CA PHE A 295 -16.75 -2.35 -0.98
C PHE A 295 -15.57 -2.78 -0.13
N ARG A 296 -15.21 -4.07 -0.16
CA ARG A 296 -14.01 -4.58 0.51
C ARG A 296 -12.76 -3.92 -0.05
N ALA A 297 -12.60 -3.93 -1.38
CA ALA A 297 -11.46 -3.33 -2.05
C ALA A 297 -11.33 -1.83 -1.73
N ARG A 298 -12.43 -1.07 -1.78
CA ARG A 298 -12.43 0.37 -1.40
C ARG A 298 -12.06 0.59 0.06
N SER A 299 -12.57 -0.22 0.97
CA SER A 299 -12.29 -0.07 2.41
C SER A 299 -10.82 -0.38 2.71
N GLN A 300 -10.24 -1.38 2.04
CA GLN A 300 -8.82 -1.70 2.15
C GLN A 300 -7.93 -0.60 1.56
N GLN A 301 -8.31 -0.02 0.41
CA GLN A 301 -7.62 1.12 -0.18
C GLN A 301 -7.58 2.32 0.79
N ILE A 302 -8.74 2.71 1.34
CA ILE A 302 -8.84 3.80 2.33
C ILE A 302 -7.97 3.53 3.56
N PHE A 303 -7.87 2.27 3.99
CA PHE A 303 -7.00 1.91 5.12
C PHE A 303 -5.52 2.11 4.77
N GLN A 304 -5.09 1.72 3.57
CA GLN A 304 -3.72 1.95 3.10
C GLN A 304 -3.39 3.42 2.94
N ASP A 305 -4.26 4.21 2.33
CA ASP A 305 -4.07 5.66 2.18
C ASP A 305 -3.86 6.32 3.55
N LYS A 306 -4.63 5.89 4.55
CA LYS A 306 -4.48 6.37 5.95
C LYS A 306 -3.19 5.89 6.59
N ALA A 307 -2.78 4.64 6.34
CA ALA A 307 -1.54 4.09 6.86
C ALA A 307 -0.31 4.78 6.25
N ALA A 308 -0.38 5.16 4.97
CA ALA A 308 0.69 5.82 4.21
C ALA A 308 0.95 7.27 4.67
N GLN A 309 -0.06 7.99 5.14
CA GLN A 309 0.11 9.40 5.54
C GLN A 309 1.03 9.60 6.76
N LEU A 310 1.29 8.55 7.54
CA LEU A 310 2.22 8.50 8.68
C LEU A 310 2.21 9.70 9.66
N LEU A 311 1.08 10.41 9.79
CA LEU A 311 0.95 11.68 10.51
C LEU A 311 1.45 11.63 11.97
N PRO A 312 1.94 12.76 12.51
CA PRO A 312 2.25 12.88 13.93
C PRO A 312 1.00 12.66 14.80
N GLY A 313 1.17 12.01 15.97
CA GLY A 313 0.07 11.83 16.93
C GLY A 313 -0.92 10.73 16.57
N ARG A 314 -0.61 9.89 15.58
CA ARG A 314 -1.38 8.68 15.27
C ARG A 314 -1.54 7.79 16.50
N TRP A 315 -2.66 7.08 16.54
CA TRP A 315 -2.99 6.16 17.63
C TRP A 315 -1.88 5.13 17.89
N GLU A 316 -1.20 4.65 16.85
CA GLU A 316 -0.13 3.66 16.96
C GLU A 316 1.16 4.20 17.63
N GLN A 317 1.32 5.52 17.71
CA GLN A 317 2.50 6.16 18.31
C GLN A 317 2.36 6.26 19.83
N LEU A 318 3.45 6.00 20.54
CA LEU A 318 3.53 6.26 21.97
C LEU A 318 3.63 7.77 22.23
N SER A 319 2.84 8.22 23.19
CA SER A 319 2.90 9.58 23.70
C SER A 319 4.01 9.74 24.75
N ALA A 320 4.33 10.99 25.08
CA ALA A 320 5.21 11.28 26.21
C ALA A 320 4.62 10.75 27.54
N PHE A 321 3.29 10.79 27.67
CA PHE A 321 2.59 10.22 28.83
C PHE A 321 2.84 8.72 28.95
N ASP A 322 2.64 7.96 27.87
CA ASP A 322 2.83 6.51 27.85
C ASP A 322 4.25 6.13 28.31
N LEU A 323 5.28 6.78 27.74
CA LEU A 323 6.67 6.53 28.08
C LEU A 323 7.02 6.95 29.51
N HIS A 324 6.45 8.04 30.00
CA HIS A 324 6.67 8.49 31.37
C HIS A 324 6.11 7.49 32.39
N GLN A 325 4.88 7.01 32.18
CA GLN A 325 4.26 6.01 33.05
C GLN A 325 5.03 4.69 33.03
N LEU A 326 5.52 4.26 31.86
CA LEU A 326 6.38 3.08 31.77
C LEU A 326 7.65 3.23 32.63
N MET A 327 8.32 4.38 32.57
CA MET A 327 9.54 4.61 33.36
C MET A 327 9.25 4.60 34.87
N GLN A 328 8.13 5.16 35.31
CA GLN A 328 7.73 5.15 36.72
C GLN A 328 7.45 3.73 37.22
N GLU A 329 6.63 2.95 36.52
CA GLU A 329 6.29 1.57 36.91
C GLU A 329 7.51 0.64 36.85
N LEU A 330 8.43 0.87 35.91
CA LEU A 330 9.69 0.15 35.83
C LEU A 330 10.56 0.36 37.09
N GLU A 331 10.52 1.55 37.71
CA GLU A 331 11.21 1.82 38.98
C GLU A 331 10.51 1.23 40.22
N GLN A 332 9.27 0.74 40.09
CA GLN A 332 8.55 0.13 41.21
C GLN A 332 8.76 -1.41 41.27
N LYS A 333 9.22 -2.05 40.19
CA LYS A 333 9.44 -3.52 40.15
C LYS A 333 10.59 -3.99 41.06
N LYS A 334 10.57 -5.26 41.47
CA LYS A 334 11.59 -5.86 42.36
C LYS A 334 13.01 -5.76 41.76
N PRO A 335 14.06 -5.53 42.57
CA PRO A 335 15.43 -5.26 42.08
C PRO A 335 16.02 -6.25 41.04
N PRO A 336 15.92 -7.58 41.21
CA PRO A 336 16.54 -8.52 40.25
C PRO A 336 15.85 -8.49 38.88
N LEU A 337 14.51 -8.45 38.86
CA LEU A 337 13.71 -8.40 37.64
C LEU A 337 13.77 -7.02 36.96
N ARG A 338 13.80 -5.95 37.78
CA ARG A 338 13.91 -4.56 37.32
C ARG A 338 15.09 -4.35 36.38
N GLN A 339 16.27 -4.86 36.71
CA GLN A 339 17.46 -4.65 35.89
C GLN A 339 17.36 -5.30 34.51
N TRP A 340 16.74 -6.48 34.42
CA TRP A 340 16.54 -7.16 33.14
C TRP A 340 15.50 -6.44 32.28
N LEU A 341 14.36 -6.05 32.87
CA LEU A 341 13.33 -5.29 32.15
C LEU A 341 13.86 -3.92 31.68
N LYS A 342 14.69 -3.25 32.48
CA LYS A 342 15.42 -2.04 32.07
C LYS A 342 16.31 -2.28 30.85
N CYS A 343 16.98 -3.43 30.77
CA CYS A 343 17.76 -3.80 29.58
C CYS A 343 16.89 -3.99 28.35
N VAL A 344 15.79 -4.73 28.47
CA VAL A 344 14.87 -4.99 27.35
C VAL A 344 14.23 -3.69 26.84
N VAL A 345 13.70 -2.86 27.74
CA VAL A 345 13.08 -1.56 27.36
C VAL A 345 14.11 -0.62 26.74
N GLY A 346 15.32 -0.53 27.31
CA GLY A 346 16.40 0.30 26.76
C GLY A 346 16.79 -0.12 25.34
N LEU A 347 16.90 -1.42 25.08
CA LEU A 347 17.19 -1.99 23.76
C LEU A 347 16.06 -1.78 22.76
N LEU A 348 14.80 -2.01 23.15
CA LEU A 348 13.64 -1.76 22.28
C LEU A 348 13.61 -0.31 21.81
N LEU A 349 13.78 0.64 22.74
CA LEU A 349 13.75 2.07 22.43
C LEU A 349 14.96 2.54 21.60
N MET A 350 16.16 2.03 21.86
CA MET A 350 17.37 2.52 21.18
C MET A 350 17.67 1.84 19.84
N THR A 351 17.12 0.65 19.58
CA THR A 351 17.39 -0.10 18.34
C THR A 351 16.19 -0.11 17.40
N GLY A 352 14.98 0.08 17.92
CA GLY A 352 13.76 -0.04 17.14
C GLY A 352 13.51 -1.44 16.61
N ARG A 353 14.07 -2.49 17.23
CA ARG A 353 13.96 -3.89 16.80
C ARG A 353 12.74 -4.60 17.42
N SER A 354 12.45 -5.82 16.98
CA SER A 354 11.43 -6.68 17.64
C SER A 354 11.91 -7.20 18.99
N LEU A 355 10.97 -7.61 19.85
CA LEU A 355 11.31 -8.18 21.16
C LEU A 355 12.21 -9.43 21.02
N ASP A 356 11.94 -10.31 20.05
CA ASP A 356 12.76 -11.50 19.82
C ASP A 356 14.20 -11.13 19.47
N SER A 357 14.39 -10.16 18.56
CA SER A 357 15.71 -9.66 18.17
C SER A 357 16.45 -9.03 19.35
N VAL A 358 15.73 -8.30 20.22
CA VAL A 358 16.28 -7.73 21.46
C VAL A 358 16.73 -8.82 22.42
N LEU A 359 15.97 -9.91 22.58
CA LEU A 359 16.34 -11.03 23.44
C LEU A 359 17.52 -11.85 22.87
N ASP A 360 17.78 -11.74 21.56
CA ASP A 360 18.93 -12.30 20.87
C ASP A 360 20.20 -11.45 20.92
N THR A 361 20.15 -10.28 21.59
CA THR A 361 21.29 -9.36 21.71
C THR A 361 22.55 -10.06 22.23
N GLN A 362 23.67 -9.75 21.58
CA GLN A 362 25.00 -10.23 21.91
C GLN A 362 25.88 -9.10 22.47
N VAL A 363 26.76 -9.42 23.42
CA VAL A 363 27.76 -8.51 23.98
C VAL A 363 29.14 -8.92 23.48
N ILE A 364 29.93 -7.95 23.04
CA ILE A 364 31.28 -8.11 22.49
C ILE A 364 32.22 -7.04 23.05
N LYS A 365 33.53 -7.31 23.09
CA LYS A 365 34.55 -6.32 23.54
C LYS A 365 35.24 -5.60 22.38
N HIS A 366 35.53 -6.32 21.30
CA HIS A 366 36.29 -5.81 20.16
C HIS A 366 35.44 -5.90 18.88
N VAL A 367 35.51 -4.85 18.05
CA VAL A 367 34.79 -4.76 16.76
C VAL A 367 35.17 -5.90 15.81
N GLU A 368 36.41 -6.40 15.92
CA GLU A 368 36.95 -7.52 15.14
C GLU A 368 36.24 -8.85 15.41
N TRP A 369 35.58 -8.98 16.57
CA TRP A 369 34.86 -10.20 16.95
C TRP A 369 33.43 -10.25 16.39
N ILE A 370 33.02 -9.20 15.69
CA ILE A 370 31.76 -9.17 14.96
C ILE A 370 31.88 -10.12 13.75
N PRO A 371 30.92 -11.03 13.54
CA PRO A 371 30.91 -11.88 12.35
C PRO A 371 30.96 -11.05 11.06
N LYS A 372 31.63 -11.57 10.01
CA LYS A 372 31.71 -10.90 8.70
C LYS A 372 30.33 -10.72 8.05
N VAL A 373 29.41 -11.65 8.31
CA VAL A 373 28.03 -11.62 7.85
C VAL A 373 27.13 -11.44 9.07
N ILE A 374 26.36 -10.36 9.07
CA ILE A 374 25.44 -10.00 10.15
C ILE A 374 24.06 -9.80 9.53
N THR A 375 23.03 -10.32 10.17
CA THR A 375 21.65 -10.06 9.76
C THR A 375 21.24 -8.65 10.15
N ASP A 376 20.36 -8.04 9.38
CA ASP A 376 19.75 -6.73 9.64
C ASP A 376 19.04 -6.68 11.01
N GLN A 377 18.52 -7.81 11.51
CA GLN A 377 17.87 -7.87 12.82
C GLN A 377 18.84 -8.12 14.00
N ALA A 378 20.09 -8.50 13.75
CA ALA A 378 21.03 -8.80 14.83
C ALA A 378 21.49 -7.54 15.57
N ILE A 379 21.71 -7.67 16.88
CA ILE A 379 22.15 -6.58 17.76
C ILE A 379 23.40 -7.02 18.52
N TYR A 380 24.50 -6.31 18.29
CA TYR A 380 25.75 -6.48 19.03
C TYR A 380 26.04 -5.22 19.83
N VAL A 381 26.26 -5.34 21.13
CA VAL A 381 26.58 -4.20 22.00
C VAL A 381 28.05 -4.23 22.40
N LEU A 382 28.71 -3.08 22.24
CA LEU A 382 30.11 -2.86 22.53
C LEU A 382 30.24 -1.88 23.72
N PRO A 383 30.57 -2.36 24.93
CA PRO A 383 30.85 -1.52 26.09
C PRO A 383 32.27 -0.96 25.96
N SER A 384 32.40 0.21 25.37
CA SER A 384 33.65 1.00 25.35
C SER A 384 33.45 2.32 26.12
N GLU A 385 34.44 3.22 26.11
CA GLU A 385 34.30 4.55 26.75
C GLU A 385 33.03 5.28 26.27
N VAL A 386 32.79 5.22 24.96
CA VAL A 386 31.49 5.51 24.36
C VAL A 386 30.86 4.19 23.96
N ALA A 387 29.74 3.83 24.57
CA ALA A 387 29.07 2.58 24.24
C ALA A 387 28.44 2.67 22.83
N TYR A 388 28.57 1.61 22.03
CA TYR A 388 27.97 1.51 20.71
C TYR A 388 27.15 0.23 20.58
N TRP A 389 26.22 0.21 19.65
CA TRP A 389 25.60 -1.00 19.16
C TRP A 389 25.79 -1.12 17.65
N VAL A 390 25.89 -2.35 17.15
CA VAL A 390 26.16 -2.68 15.75
C VAL A 390 25.11 -3.65 15.24
N SER A 391 24.66 -3.42 14.02
CA SER A 391 23.67 -4.26 13.33
C SER A 391 24.01 -4.40 11.85
N GLY A 392 23.44 -5.41 11.19
CA GLY A 392 23.42 -5.46 9.73
C GLY A 392 22.55 -4.33 9.17
N ILE A 393 22.80 -3.93 7.93
CA ILE A 393 21.96 -2.94 7.25
C ILE A 393 20.85 -3.66 6.49
N TYR A 394 19.62 -3.18 6.66
CA TYR A 394 18.50 -3.62 5.86
C TYR A 394 18.76 -3.32 4.38
N ARG A 395 18.68 -4.35 3.54
CA ARG A 395 18.78 -4.24 2.09
C ARG A 395 17.65 -5.03 1.44
N PRO A 396 17.02 -4.50 0.39
CA PRO A 396 16.00 -5.24 -0.34
C PRO A 396 16.59 -6.53 -0.97
N GLU A 397 15.82 -7.62 -0.94
CA GLU A 397 16.28 -8.96 -1.38
C GLU A 397 16.75 -8.98 -2.84
N ASN A 398 16.06 -8.25 -3.74
CA ASN A 398 16.37 -8.22 -5.17
C ASN A 398 17.28 -7.06 -5.59
N SER A 399 18.07 -6.50 -4.66
CA SER A 399 19.05 -5.48 -5.04
C SER A 399 20.07 -6.03 -6.04
N ARG A 400 20.24 -5.33 -7.17
CA ARG A 400 21.13 -5.76 -8.26
C ARG A 400 22.57 -5.90 -7.75
N GLN A 401 23.17 -7.06 -8.03
CA GLN A 401 24.55 -7.35 -7.67
C GLN A 401 25.53 -6.60 -8.58
N LEU A 402 26.65 -6.17 -8.02
CA LEU A 402 27.76 -5.59 -8.78
C LEU A 402 28.45 -6.69 -9.59
N THR A 403 28.60 -6.50 -10.90
CA THR A 403 29.30 -7.42 -11.80
C THR A 403 30.37 -6.69 -12.61
N GLY A 404 31.36 -7.43 -13.13
CA GLY A 404 32.44 -6.88 -13.97
C GLY A 404 33.28 -5.82 -13.26
N ASP A 405 33.65 -4.76 -13.99
CA ASP A 405 34.55 -3.69 -13.52
C ASP A 405 33.81 -2.55 -12.79
N TRP A 406 32.48 -2.63 -12.64
CA TRP A 406 31.66 -1.62 -11.97
C TRP A 406 32.11 -1.27 -10.54
N PRO A 407 32.54 -2.23 -9.67
CA PRO A 407 32.94 -1.91 -8.31
C PRO A 407 34.00 -0.81 -8.19
N ALA A 408 34.90 -0.68 -9.18
CA ALA A 408 35.93 0.37 -9.19
C ALA A 408 35.32 1.78 -9.31
N HIS A 409 34.19 1.90 -10.00
CA HIS A 409 33.52 3.16 -10.33
C HIS A 409 32.41 3.54 -9.35
N MET A 410 31.94 2.60 -8.54
CA MET A 410 30.88 2.83 -7.55
C MET A 410 31.44 3.26 -6.18
N ARG A 411 30.58 3.88 -5.36
CA ARG A 411 30.88 4.18 -3.97
C ARG A 411 30.99 2.86 -3.18
N ILE A 412 31.98 2.80 -2.28
CA ILE A 412 32.14 1.63 -1.41
C ILE A 412 31.20 1.78 -0.22
N THR A 413 30.33 0.80 -0.03
CA THR A 413 29.38 0.72 1.08
C THR A 413 29.76 -0.39 2.06
N GLN A 414 29.34 -0.25 3.32
CA GLN A 414 29.46 -1.28 4.35
C GLN A 414 28.16 -2.07 4.48
N ASN A 415 28.27 -3.29 5.02
CA ASN A 415 27.13 -4.17 5.33
C ASN A 415 26.69 -4.07 6.80
N ARG A 416 27.33 -3.21 7.58
CA ARG A 416 27.07 -2.98 9.00
C ARG A 416 26.90 -1.50 9.30
N LEU A 417 26.05 -1.20 10.28
CA LEU A 417 25.85 0.13 10.83
C LEU A 417 26.17 0.08 12.33
N ALA A 418 27.02 0.99 12.78
CA ALA A 418 27.34 1.20 14.20
C ALA A 418 26.73 2.53 14.65
N LEU A 419 26.01 2.52 15.76
CA LEU A 419 25.35 3.70 16.32
C LEU A 419 25.65 3.81 17.82
N PRO A 420 25.80 5.03 18.36
CA PRO A 420 26.10 5.22 19.78
C PRO A 420 24.93 4.74 20.64
N ALA A 421 25.21 4.18 21.82
CA ALA A 421 24.18 3.87 22.81
C ALA A 421 23.83 5.16 23.58
N PRO A 422 22.59 5.69 23.46
CA PRO A 422 22.25 6.97 24.04
C PRO A 422 22.39 6.96 25.57
N PRO A 423 22.85 8.03 26.23
CA PRO A 423 23.12 8.03 27.67
C PRO A 423 21.94 7.57 28.53
N MET A 424 20.72 7.97 28.17
CA MET A 424 19.49 7.54 28.85
C MET A 424 19.34 6.02 28.80
N CYS A 425 19.40 5.42 27.61
CA CYS A 425 19.27 3.98 27.43
C CYS A 425 20.48 3.26 28.06
N TRP A 426 21.70 3.76 27.88
CA TRP A 426 22.89 3.16 28.45
C TRP A 426 22.82 3.05 29.97
N ARG A 427 22.31 4.08 30.66
CA ARG A 427 22.10 4.04 32.12
C ARG A 427 21.19 2.90 32.57
N LEU A 428 20.22 2.50 31.74
CA LEU A 428 19.32 1.37 32.04
C LEU A 428 20.03 0.02 31.98
N MET A 429 21.10 -0.11 31.20
CA MET A 429 21.68 -1.40 30.81
C MET A 429 23.13 -1.60 31.26
N LYS A 430 23.84 -0.50 31.54
CA LYS A 430 25.27 -0.43 31.84
C LYS A 430 25.73 -1.52 32.81
N LEU A 431 25.03 -1.68 33.95
CA LEU A 431 25.45 -2.59 35.01
C LEU A 431 25.48 -4.05 34.54
N LYS A 432 24.43 -4.51 33.84
CA LYS A 432 24.36 -5.89 33.32
C LYS A 432 25.33 -6.11 32.18
N ILE A 433 25.42 -5.17 31.26
CA ILE A 433 26.31 -5.28 30.09
C ILE A 433 27.77 -5.34 30.54
N HIS A 434 28.22 -4.50 31.48
CA HIS A 434 29.59 -4.58 32.01
C HIS A 434 29.85 -5.89 32.75
N HIS A 435 28.88 -6.37 33.53
CA HIS A 435 29.01 -7.65 34.22
C HIS A 435 29.21 -8.81 33.25
N ILE A 436 28.42 -8.86 32.16
CA ILE A 436 28.57 -9.89 31.12
C ILE A 436 29.85 -9.68 30.34
N ALA A 437 30.16 -8.44 29.95
CA ALA A 437 31.38 -8.09 29.25
C ALA A 437 32.62 -8.57 30.00
N SER A 438 32.67 -8.43 31.34
CA SER A 438 33.81 -8.93 32.13
C SER A 438 34.11 -10.42 31.92
N ARG A 439 33.09 -11.23 31.60
CA ARG A 439 33.18 -12.67 31.37
C ARG A 439 33.49 -13.06 29.91
N VAL A 440 33.56 -12.08 29.00
CA VAL A 440 33.82 -12.32 27.58
C VAL A 440 35.33 -12.50 27.35
N ASN A 441 35.76 -13.71 26.98
CA ASN A 441 37.18 -14.03 26.77
C ASN A 441 37.60 -14.26 25.30
N LYS A 442 36.70 -14.66 24.38
CA LYS A 442 37.07 -14.96 22.97
C LYS A 442 36.03 -14.67 21.87
N ARG A 443 34.73 -14.72 22.17
CA ARG A 443 33.63 -14.55 21.18
C ARG A 443 32.47 -13.78 21.81
N SER A 444 31.49 -13.38 21.01
CA SER A 444 30.24 -12.80 21.48
C SER A 444 29.53 -13.68 22.51
N VAL A 445 28.93 -13.05 23.53
CA VAL A 445 28.17 -13.73 24.58
C VAL A 445 26.74 -13.18 24.59
N PRO A 446 25.70 -14.03 24.69
CA PRO A 446 24.33 -13.54 24.76
C PRO A 446 24.11 -12.69 26.02
N LEU A 447 23.47 -11.53 25.86
CA LEU A 447 23.07 -10.66 26.97
C LEU A 447 22.01 -11.35 27.84
N PHE A 448 21.07 -12.04 27.21
CA PHE A 448 19.96 -12.73 27.88
C PHE A 448 20.14 -14.26 27.80
N PRO A 449 20.18 -14.97 28.93
CA PRO A 449 20.24 -16.44 28.94
C PRO A 449 19.03 -17.06 28.24
N LYS A 450 19.23 -18.07 27.38
CA LYS A 450 18.15 -18.69 26.58
C LYS A 450 16.99 -19.20 27.42
N ASN A 451 17.28 -19.82 28.56
CA ASN A 451 16.30 -20.34 29.51
C ASN A 451 15.48 -19.25 30.22
N TYR A 452 15.93 -18.00 30.19
CA TYR A 452 15.27 -16.87 30.86
C TYR A 452 14.44 -15.99 29.91
N ARG A 453 14.51 -16.23 28.59
CA ARG A 453 13.87 -15.38 27.58
C ARG A 453 12.34 -15.41 27.64
N GLU A 454 11.76 -16.59 27.79
CA GLU A 454 10.30 -16.74 27.87
C GLU A 454 9.73 -16.13 29.15
N GLU A 455 10.45 -16.27 30.27
CA GLU A 455 10.11 -15.57 31.52
C GLU A 455 10.15 -14.04 31.32
N LEU A 456 11.19 -13.52 30.67
CA LEU A 456 11.29 -12.09 30.37
C LEU A 456 10.17 -11.58 29.45
N LYS A 457 9.73 -12.37 28.47
CA LYS A 457 8.56 -12.03 27.64
C LYS A 457 7.30 -11.93 28.48
N SER A 458 7.07 -12.90 29.36
CA SER A 458 5.91 -12.94 30.26
C SER A 458 5.92 -11.76 31.24
N GLU A 459 7.07 -11.50 31.87
CA GLU A 459 7.25 -10.41 32.85
C GLU A 459 7.15 -9.03 32.21
N LEU A 460 7.69 -8.85 30.99
CA LEU A 460 7.47 -7.63 30.22
C LEU A 460 5.99 -7.46 29.91
N LYS A 461 5.30 -8.50 29.41
CA LYS A 461 3.87 -8.43 29.12
C LYS A 461 3.04 -8.07 30.35
N SER A 462 3.34 -8.66 31.50
CA SER A 462 2.70 -8.32 32.78
C SER A 462 2.95 -6.87 33.17
N LEU A 463 4.20 -6.37 33.10
CA LEU A 463 4.52 -4.97 33.39
C LEU A 463 3.71 -4.02 32.50
N LEU A 464 3.68 -4.26 31.19
CA LEU A 464 2.99 -3.37 30.24
C LEU A 464 1.47 -3.39 30.48
N SER A 465 0.87 -4.57 30.64
CA SER A 465 -0.57 -4.74 30.90
C SER A 465 -0.99 -4.09 32.22
N ASP A 466 -0.22 -4.30 33.30
CA ASP A 466 -0.47 -3.67 34.59
C ASP A 466 -0.40 -2.15 34.51
N THR A 467 0.60 -1.62 33.80
CA THR A 467 0.77 -0.17 33.60
C THR A 467 -0.42 0.41 32.84
N ASN A 468 -0.85 -0.24 31.75
CA ASN A 468 -2.00 0.18 30.96
C ASN A 468 -3.27 0.22 31.80
N ARG A 469 -3.54 -0.85 32.57
CA ARG A 469 -4.71 -0.95 33.44
C ARG A 469 -4.74 0.12 34.54
N LYS A 470 -3.59 0.44 35.14
CA LYS A 470 -3.49 1.43 36.21
C LYS A 470 -3.61 2.87 35.72
N THR A 471 -3.01 3.19 34.58
CA THR A 471 -2.76 4.58 34.14
C THR A 471 -3.55 4.99 32.92
N GLY A 472 -4.20 4.05 32.22
CA GLY A 472 -4.80 4.30 30.90
C GLY A 472 -3.77 4.43 29.78
N SER A 473 -2.48 4.14 30.05
CA SER A 473 -1.45 4.06 29.02
C SER A 473 -1.74 2.95 28.01
N ARG A 474 -1.08 3.01 26.86
CA ARG A 474 -1.32 2.08 25.75
C ARG A 474 -0.01 1.45 25.28
N LEU A 475 0.69 0.84 26.21
CA LEU A 475 2.02 0.27 26.03
C LEU A 475 1.93 -1.16 25.50
N THR A 476 2.65 -1.44 24.41
CA THR A 476 2.86 -2.79 23.89
C THR A 476 4.34 -2.96 23.54
N ALA A 477 4.85 -4.19 23.52
CA ALA A 477 6.23 -4.45 23.09
C ALA A 477 6.44 -4.02 21.62
N HIS A 478 5.42 -4.21 20.79
CA HIS A 478 5.41 -3.73 19.40
C HIS A 478 5.59 -2.21 19.33
N ARG A 479 4.77 -1.43 20.06
CA ARG A 479 4.84 0.04 20.09
C ARG A 479 6.16 0.57 20.64
N LEU A 480 6.73 -0.09 21.64
CA LEU A 480 8.06 0.26 22.14
C LEU A 480 9.14 0.04 21.07
N GLY A 481 9.07 -1.08 20.35
CA GLY A 481 9.97 -1.39 19.25
C GLY A 481 9.77 -0.53 18.00
N THR A 482 8.58 0.03 17.76
CA THR A 482 8.32 0.92 16.62
C THR A 482 8.52 2.40 16.95
N HIS A 483 8.69 2.75 18.23
CA HIS A 483 8.76 4.15 18.66
C HIS A 483 9.92 4.93 18.03
N LEU A 484 11.10 4.30 17.90
CA LEU A 484 12.25 4.91 17.22
C LEU A 484 11.96 5.18 15.73
N PHE A 485 11.39 4.20 15.03
CA PHE A 485 11.00 4.34 13.62
C PHE A 485 10.00 5.50 13.45
N ASN A 486 8.97 5.54 14.30
CA ASN A 486 7.97 6.60 14.30
C ASN A 486 8.56 7.97 14.64
N THR A 487 9.57 8.03 15.52
CA THR A 487 10.24 9.29 15.89
C THR A 487 11.15 9.81 14.78
N LEU A 488 11.86 8.92 14.08
CA LEU A 488 12.65 9.26 12.88
C LEU A 488 11.77 9.75 11.73
N ASN A 489 10.49 9.38 11.74
CA ASN A 489 9.51 9.76 10.74
C ASN A 489 8.69 11.04 11.08
N ARG A 490 9.13 11.88 12.02
CA ARG A 490 8.44 13.15 12.35
C ARG A 490 9.04 14.33 11.57
N GLY A 491 8.20 15.21 11.03
CA GLY A 491 8.64 16.43 10.32
C GLY A 491 9.04 16.12 8.87
N ASP A 492 10.24 16.55 8.46
CA ASP A 492 10.88 16.27 7.15
C ASP A 492 11.31 14.78 7.00
N ALA A 493 10.38 13.89 7.34
CA ALA A 493 10.53 12.46 7.55
C ALA A 493 11.41 11.78 6.48
N ASP A 494 12.54 11.19 6.89
CA ASP A 494 13.35 10.34 6.03
C ASP A 494 13.05 8.87 6.33
N LEU A 495 11.99 8.36 5.70
CA LEU A 495 11.59 6.95 5.80
C LEU A 495 12.74 5.99 5.49
N THR A 496 13.60 6.35 4.53
CA THR A 496 14.72 5.50 4.12
C THR A 496 15.76 5.41 5.24
N ALA A 497 16.07 6.52 5.91
CA ALA A 497 16.93 6.53 7.07
C ALA A 497 16.32 5.75 8.25
N ALA A 498 15.01 5.90 8.48
CA ALA A 498 14.30 5.13 9.50
C ALA A 498 14.43 3.62 9.24
N CYS A 499 14.24 3.17 7.99
CA CYS A 499 14.47 1.79 7.58
C CYS A 499 15.92 1.33 7.83
N PHE A 500 16.93 2.13 7.46
CA PHE A 500 18.34 1.75 7.68
C PHE A 500 18.69 1.62 9.17
N ILE A 501 18.18 2.53 10.01
CA ILE A 501 18.47 2.56 11.45
C ILE A 501 17.73 1.44 12.16
N THR A 502 16.43 1.26 11.89
CA THR A 502 15.56 0.37 12.66
C THR A 502 15.21 -0.93 11.93
N ALA A 503 15.78 -1.22 10.76
CA ALA A 503 15.46 -2.40 9.89
C ALA A 503 13.99 -2.80 9.95
N ARG A 504 13.13 -1.78 9.87
CA ARG A 504 11.68 -1.92 9.77
C ARG A 504 11.26 -1.24 8.49
N VAL A 505 10.31 -1.88 7.81
CA VAL A 505 9.61 -1.32 6.65
C VAL A 505 8.29 -0.74 7.16
N PRO A 506 7.79 0.38 6.58
CA PRO A 506 6.46 0.86 6.89
C PRO A 506 5.36 -0.19 6.63
N SER A 507 4.23 -0.05 7.31
CA SER A 507 3.09 -0.98 7.23
C SER A 507 2.38 -1.03 5.88
N PHE A 508 2.66 -0.09 4.97
CA PHE A 508 2.15 -0.08 3.60
C PHE A 508 3.12 -0.70 2.58
N GLY A 509 4.26 -1.24 3.03
CA GLY A 509 4.97 -2.28 2.29
C GLY A 509 5.84 -1.87 1.10
N GLN A 510 6.15 -0.58 0.88
CA GLN A 510 7.13 -0.17 -0.13
C GLN A 510 8.03 0.96 0.38
N GLN A 511 9.33 0.88 0.08
CA GLN A 511 10.23 2.03 0.22
C GLN A 511 11.28 2.02 -0.90
N ALA A 512 10.87 2.46 -2.09
CA ALA A 512 11.68 2.46 -3.31
C ALA A 512 13.02 3.20 -3.15
N SER A 513 13.07 4.19 -2.26
CA SER A 513 14.30 4.94 -1.97
C SER A 513 15.45 4.07 -1.41
N LEU A 514 15.18 2.88 -0.85
CA LEU A 514 16.23 1.95 -0.39
C LEU A 514 17.11 1.39 -1.52
N TYR A 515 16.59 1.29 -2.74
CA TYR A 515 17.35 0.77 -3.89
C TYR A 515 18.38 1.79 -4.39
N TYR A 516 18.10 3.09 -4.23
CA TYR A 516 18.89 4.16 -4.84
C TYR A 516 19.82 4.89 -3.88
N TYR A 517 19.51 4.87 -2.59
CA TYR A 517 20.17 5.72 -1.61
C TYR A 517 21.41 5.07 -0.99
N ALA A 518 22.53 5.79 -0.97
CA ALA A 518 23.71 5.41 -0.21
C ALA A 518 24.23 6.54 0.72
N PRO A 519 23.61 6.73 1.91
CA PRO A 519 24.01 7.77 2.84
C PRO A 519 25.38 7.53 3.46
N ARG A 520 26.00 8.62 3.92
CA ARG A 520 27.11 8.57 4.87
C ARG A 520 26.61 8.07 6.23
N ILE A 521 27.39 7.21 6.88
CA ILE A 521 27.09 6.70 8.22
C ILE A 521 26.87 7.85 9.22
N GLN A 522 27.71 8.88 9.16
CA GLN A 522 27.60 10.06 10.03
C GLN A 522 26.24 10.77 9.92
N ARG A 523 25.61 10.79 8.73
CA ARG A 523 24.28 11.41 8.55
C ARG A 523 23.20 10.61 9.28
N LEU A 524 23.25 9.27 9.17
CA LEU A 524 22.34 8.39 9.89
C LEU A 524 22.54 8.49 11.40
N GLU A 525 23.80 8.58 11.85
CA GLU A 525 24.13 8.77 13.28
C GLU A 525 23.58 10.09 13.84
N GLN A 526 23.67 11.18 13.08
CA GLN A 526 23.09 12.47 13.46
C GLN A 526 21.57 12.40 13.57
N GLN A 527 20.89 11.81 12.57
CA GLN A 527 19.43 11.62 12.59
C GLN A 527 19.00 10.73 13.77
N TYR A 528 19.71 9.62 13.99
CA TYR A 528 19.52 8.74 15.13
C TYR A 528 19.67 9.48 16.47
N THR A 529 20.75 10.23 16.64
CA THR A 529 21.04 10.96 17.89
C THR A 529 19.95 12.00 18.18
N ARG A 530 19.49 12.75 17.16
CA ARG A 530 18.38 13.70 17.30
C ARG A 530 17.06 13.02 17.72
N ALA A 531 16.75 11.86 17.12
CA ALA A 531 15.59 11.07 17.51
C ALA A 531 15.70 10.58 18.96
N MET A 532 16.87 10.10 19.37
CA MET A 532 17.10 9.61 20.73
C MET A 532 17.05 10.72 21.79
N VAL A 533 17.46 11.96 21.46
CA VAL A 533 17.26 13.12 22.33
C VAL A 533 15.76 13.39 22.54
N THR A 534 14.96 13.28 21.47
CA THR A 534 13.51 13.43 21.55
C THR A 534 12.88 12.35 22.44
N ILE A 535 13.27 11.09 22.26
CA ILE A 535 12.78 9.97 23.09
C ILE A 535 13.19 10.18 24.55
N ALA A 536 14.42 10.64 24.81
CA ALA A 536 14.89 10.90 26.16
C ALA A 536 14.08 12.00 26.88
N ARG A 537 13.68 13.05 26.16
CA ARG A 537 12.78 14.08 26.68
C ARG A 537 11.40 13.50 26.99
N GLN A 538 10.85 12.65 26.12
CA GLN A 538 9.55 12.00 26.34
C GLN A 538 9.54 11.07 27.56
N CYS A 539 10.69 10.44 27.89
CA CYS A 539 10.82 9.59 29.07
C CYS A 539 11.01 10.38 30.39
N SER A 540 11.27 11.69 30.33
CA SER A 540 11.62 12.52 31.50
C SER A 540 10.49 13.48 31.89
N SER A 541 10.25 13.69 33.19
CA SER A 541 9.20 14.61 33.71
C SER A 541 9.55 16.10 33.64
N ASN A 542 10.83 16.45 33.45
CA ASN A 542 11.24 17.85 33.43
C ASN A 542 11.14 18.44 32.02
N SER A 543 10.03 19.11 31.77
CA SER A 543 9.91 20.14 30.74
C SER A 543 10.76 21.34 31.14
N GLN A 544 12.04 21.34 30.77
CA GLN A 544 12.77 22.59 30.62
C GLN A 544 12.48 23.13 29.22
N PRO A 545 11.97 24.37 29.07
CA PRO A 545 12.00 25.04 27.79
C PRO A 545 13.46 25.37 27.48
N SER A 546 13.96 24.94 26.32
CA SER A 546 15.24 25.44 25.84
C SER A 546 14.95 26.48 24.77
N GLU A 547 15.23 27.74 25.09
CA GLU A 547 15.74 28.70 24.12
C GLU A 547 16.95 28.08 23.39
N ALA A 548 17.12 28.49 22.14
CA ALA A 548 17.97 27.88 21.14
C ALA A 548 19.48 28.09 21.40
N GLU A 549 20.29 27.12 20.95
CA GLU A 549 21.39 27.25 19.96
C GLU A 549 22.23 25.95 19.98
N PRO A 550 22.88 25.60 18.85
CA PRO A 550 23.50 24.30 18.65
C PRO A 550 24.74 24.21 19.53
N SER A 551 24.68 23.38 20.58
CA SER A 551 25.91 22.80 21.10
C SER A 551 26.50 22.01 19.95
N ASP A 552 27.60 22.51 19.38
CA ASP A 552 28.59 21.74 18.68
C ASP A 552 28.83 20.46 19.51
N ALA A 553 28.13 19.40 19.14
CA ALA A 553 28.44 18.08 19.63
C ALA A 553 29.82 17.84 19.06
N ILE A 554 30.84 17.97 19.92
CA ILE A 554 32.22 17.64 19.63
C ILE A 554 32.17 16.37 18.79
N ALA A 555 32.45 16.53 17.51
CA ALA A 555 32.69 15.43 16.62
C ALA A 555 33.93 14.77 17.21
N CYS A 556 33.71 13.75 18.04
CA CYS A 556 34.77 12.82 18.38
C CYS A 556 35.13 12.17 17.06
N ALA A 557 36.16 12.73 16.43
CA ALA A 557 36.90 12.13 15.35
C ALA A 557 37.46 10.81 15.89
N THR A 558 36.67 9.74 15.79
CA THR A 558 37.21 8.41 15.84
C THR A 558 38.03 8.25 14.57
N SER A 559 39.35 8.21 14.75
CA SER A 559 40.31 7.67 13.79
C SER A 559 39.95 6.20 13.49
N HIS A 560 38.99 6.00 12.59
CA HIS A 560 38.74 4.74 11.95
C HIS A 560 38.97 4.95 10.46
N SER A 561 40.06 4.33 9.99
CA SER A 561 40.53 4.11 8.61
C SER A 561 39.73 4.74 7.46
N ASP A 562 40.43 5.20 6.42
CA ASP A 562 39.96 5.57 5.06
C ASP A 562 39.09 4.51 4.31
N ALA A 563 38.49 3.55 5.01
CA ALA A 563 37.57 2.55 4.52
C ALA A 563 36.12 3.08 4.48
N ALA A 564 35.56 3.17 3.27
CA ALA A 564 34.12 3.13 2.96
C ALA A 564 33.14 3.71 4.01
N ASN A 565 32.90 5.02 4.03
CA ASN A 565 32.01 5.68 5.02
C ASN A 565 30.50 5.66 4.67
N TYR A 566 30.06 4.79 3.77
CA TYR A 566 28.69 4.76 3.23
C TYR A 566 27.98 3.44 3.52
N VAL A 567 26.66 3.46 3.49
CA VAL A 567 25.78 2.29 3.67
C VAL A 567 24.63 2.35 2.67
N GLY A 568 23.91 1.25 2.45
CA GLY A 568 22.77 1.21 1.50
C GLY A 568 23.16 0.70 0.12
N SER A 569 22.74 1.40 -0.94
CA SER A 569 22.86 0.99 -2.35
C SER A 569 24.31 0.88 -2.82
N ASN A 570 24.63 -0.20 -3.53
CA ASN A 570 25.96 -0.46 -4.07
C ASN A 570 26.18 0.16 -5.47
N LEU A 571 25.14 0.74 -6.07
CA LEU A 571 25.14 1.21 -7.46
C LEU A 571 25.28 2.73 -7.60
N VAL A 572 25.58 3.44 -6.51
CA VAL A 572 25.80 4.88 -6.56
C VAL A 572 27.18 5.17 -7.16
N PRO A 573 27.28 5.78 -8.36
CA PRO A 573 28.57 6.04 -8.99
C PRO A 573 29.34 7.14 -8.26
N ARG A 574 30.68 7.06 -8.31
CA ARG A 574 31.55 8.14 -7.84
C ARG A 574 31.41 9.35 -8.74
N THR A 575 31.51 10.56 -8.17
CA THR A 575 31.46 11.81 -8.95
C THR A 575 32.55 11.86 -10.02
N ALA A 576 33.77 11.39 -9.73
CA ALA A 576 34.85 11.33 -10.71
C ALA A 576 34.46 10.51 -11.95
N TYR A 577 33.85 9.34 -11.76
CA TYR A 577 33.40 8.49 -12.85
C TYR A 577 32.32 9.18 -13.71
N VAL A 578 31.35 9.86 -13.08
CA VAL A 578 30.35 10.64 -13.83
C VAL A 578 31.01 11.76 -14.64
N ASN A 579 32.02 12.45 -14.09
CA ASN A 579 32.78 13.48 -14.81
C ASN A 579 33.50 12.90 -16.03
N ASP A 580 34.06 11.70 -15.91
CA ASP A 580 34.76 11.01 -16.99
C ASP A 580 33.79 10.59 -18.10
N LEU A 581 32.59 10.09 -17.75
CA LEU A 581 31.53 9.81 -18.71
C LEU A 581 31.16 11.06 -19.52
N VAL A 582 30.92 12.19 -18.84
CA VAL A 582 30.55 13.46 -19.49
C VAL A 582 31.68 13.98 -20.37
N THR A 583 32.92 13.88 -19.90
CA THR A 583 34.10 14.27 -20.66
C THR A 583 34.24 13.42 -21.93
N ASN A 584 34.08 12.10 -21.82
CA ASN A 584 34.14 11.18 -22.94
C ASN A 584 33.05 11.50 -23.98
N MET A 585 31.79 11.67 -23.57
CA MET A 585 30.69 12.02 -24.49
C MET A 585 30.95 13.34 -25.23
N ARG A 586 31.48 14.36 -24.54
CA ARG A 586 31.86 15.64 -25.17
C ARG A 586 32.99 15.47 -26.20
N GLN A 587 33.97 14.62 -25.92
CA GLN A 587 35.04 14.29 -26.86
C GLN A 587 34.50 13.56 -28.09
N GLN A 588 33.58 12.60 -27.90
CA GLN A 588 32.92 11.89 -29.00
C GLN A 588 32.17 12.85 -29.93
N ILE A 589 31.38 13.79 -29.40
CA ILE A 589 30.70 14.82 -30.22
C ILE A 589 31.71 15.66 -30.98
N LYS A 590 32.78 16.12 -30.32
CA LYS A 590 33.81 16.94 -30.96
C LYS A 590 34.50 16.20 -32.09
N ALA A 591 34.75 14.90 -31.95
CA ALA A 591 35.30 14.05 -32.99
C ALA A 591 34.32 13.88 -34.15
N ALA A 592 33.05 13.57 -33.85
CA ALA A 592 32.02 13.36 -34.87
C ALA A 592 31.74 14.60 -35.73
N LYS A 593 31.85 15.81 -35.15
CA LYS A 593 31.72 17.09 -35.88
C LYS A 593 32.80 17.34 -36.94
N LYS A 594 33.96 16.68 -36.85
CA LYS A 594 35.06 16.86 -37.82
C LYS A 594 34.88 16.04 -39.09
N GLY A 595 33.91 15.12 -39.14
CA GLY A 595 33.67 14.28 -40.30
C GLY A 595 33.03 15.06 -41.45
N ALA A 596 33.62 14.98 -42.64
CA ALA A 596 33.16 15.71 -43.83
C ALA A 596 32.14 14.94 -44.70
N ARG A 597 31.85 13.67 -44.40
CA ARG A 597 30.97 12.81 -45.22
C ARG A 597 29.50 12.85 -44.75
N PRO A 598 28.50 12.60 -45.63
CA PRO A 598 27.09 12.51 -45.22
C PRO A 598 26.82 11.48 -44.12
N ALA A 599 27.43 10.30 -44.19
CA ALA A 599 27.33 9.28 -43.12
C ALA A 599 27.92 9.78 -41.77
N ALA A 600 28.85 10.74 -41.80
CA ALA A 600 29.35 11.37 -40.59
C ALA A 600 28.31 12.29 -39.95
N LEU A 601 27.35 12.84 -40.71
CA LEU A 601 26.23 13.59 -40.15
C LEU A 601 25.30 12.68 -39.34
N PHE A 602 25.01 11.46 -39.82
CA PHE A 602 24.16 10.50 -39.08
C PHE A 602 24.83 10.04 -37.79
N SER A 603 26.12 9.67 -37.86
CA SER A 603 26.88 9.32 -36.67
C SER A 603 26.97 10.50 -35.69
N MET A 604 27.22 11.72 -36.18
CA MET A 604 27.25 12.92 -35.36
C MET A 604 25.90 13.21 -34.70
N HIS A 605 24.81 13.05 -35.43
CA HIS A 605 23.46 13.20 -34.89
C HIS A 605 23.19 12.20 -33.78
N ASN A 606 23.51 10.92 -33.99
CA ASN A 606 23.28 9.88 -32.99
C ASN A 606 24.09 10.13 -31.71
N THR A 607 25.36 10.50 -31.83
CA THR A 607 26.18 10.87 -30.66
C THR A 607 25.62 12.11 -29.96
N TYR A 608 25.11 13.09 -30.71
CA TYR A 608 24.51 14.29 -30.15
C TYR A 608 23.17 14.03 -29.45
N VAL A 609 22.34 13.13 -29.99
CA VAL A 609 21.11 12.64 -29.35
C VAL A 609 21.44 11.88 -28.07
N ALA A 610 22.39 10.95 -28.10
CA ALA A 610 22.81 10.19 -26.92
C ALA A 610 23.30 11.12 -25.79
N TYR A 611 24.11 12.12 -26.10
CA TYR A 611 24.51 13.15 -25.14
C TYR A 611 23.33 13.95 -24.58
N THR A 612 22.41 14.37 -25.44
CA THR A 612 21.24 15.16 -25.01
C THR A 612 20.31 14.34 -24.11
N VAL A 613 20.10 13.07 -24.44
CA VAL A 613 19.31 12.13 -23.62
C VAL A 613 20.02 11.83 -22.31
N ALA A 614 21.32 11.58 -22.30
CA ALA A 614 22.08 11.40 -21.05
C ALA A 614 22.04 12.67 -20.18
N MET A 615 22.16 13.85 -20.78
CA MET A 615 22.04 15.12 -20.07
C MET A 615 20.66 15.29 -19.46
N LEU A 616 19.59 14.89 -20.18
CA LEU A 616 18.23 14.85 -19.64
C LEU A 616 18.15 13.89 -18.45
N MET A 617 18.62 12.64 -18.60
CA MET A 617 18.65 11.63 -17.54
C MET A 617 19.36 12.13 -16.26
N PHE A 618 20.52 12.77 -16.40
CA PHE A 618 21.28 13.35 -15.28
C PHE A 618 20.74 14.71 -14.80
N SER A 619 19.80 15.33 -15.52
CA SER A 619 19.09 16.54 -15.06
C SER A 619 17.77 16.23 -14.36
N THR A 620 17.16 15.07 -14.60
CA THR A 620 15.76 14.82 -14.19
C THR A 620 15.53 13.45 -13.53
N GLY A 621 16.54 12.56 -13.48
CA GLY A 621 16.34 11.20 -12.95
C GLY A 621 15.41 10.34 -13.83
N TYR A 622 15.22 10.73 -15.09
CA TYR A 622 14.42 10.01 -16.08
C TYR A 622 14.96 8.57 -16.24
N ARG A 623 14.07 7.58 -16.24
CA ARG A 623 14.42 6.15 -16.42
C ARG A 623 14.76 5.83 -17.87
N SER A 624 15.66 4.88 -18.13
CA SER A 624 15.86 4.39 -19.50
C SER A 624 14.64 3.60 -19.98
N VAL A 625 13.68 4.29 -20.59
CA VAL A 625 12.46 3.72 -21.21
C VAL A 625 12.52 3.87 -22.72
N ARG A 626 11.56 3.26 -23.43
CA ARG A 626 11.38 3.45 -24.87
C ARG A 626 10.89 4.87 -25.14
N ASP A 627 11.58 5.58 -26.03
CA ASP A 627 11.33 6.97 -26.42
C ASP A 627 11.28 7.94 -25.22
N PRO A 628 12.46 8.33 -24.68
CA PRO A 628 12.53 9.32 -23.63
C PRO A 628 11.87 10.59 -24.17
N LEU A 629 10.78 11.04 -23.54
CA LEU A 629 9.92 12.14 -24.01
C LEU A 629 9.16 11.84 -25.33
N PRO A 630 7.91 11.35 -25.26
CA PRO A 630 7.14 10.99 -26.46
C PRO A 630 6.59 12.20 -27.24
N ASN A 631 6.23 13.31 -26.56
CA ASN A 631 5.73 14.54 -27.17
C ASN A 631 6.51 15.76 -26.66
N TRP A 632 6.79 16.71 -27.55
CA TRP A 632 7.42 17.99 -27.23
C TRP A 632 6.53 18.90 -26.38
N ASP A 633 5.21 18.75 -26.46
CA ASP A 633 4.24 19.50 -25.65
C ASP A 633 4.32 19.18 -24.15
N ASN A 634 4.95 18.06 -23.79
CA ASN A 634 5.22 17.72 -22.40
C ASN A 634 6.35 18.57 -21.80
N ILE A 635 7.01 19.43 -22.58
CA ILE A 635 8.02 20.38 -22.10
C ILE A 635 7.48 21.80 -22.11
N SER A 636 7.49 22.43 -20.93
CA SER A 636 7.33 23.87 -20.83
C SER A 636 8.69 24.54 -20.64
N LEU A 637 9.32 24.97 -21.75
CA LEU A 637 10.63 25.64 -21.70
C LEU A 637 10.57 26.98 -20.94
N SER A 638 9.47 27.73 -21.06
CA SER A 638 9.27 29.00 -20.37
C SER A 638 9.17 28.83 -18.85
N ARG A 639 8.48 27.77 -18.40
CA ARG A 639 8.36 27.41 -16.98
C ARG A 639 9.52 26.55 -16.47
N ARG A 640 10.40 26.10 -17.37
CA ARG A 640 11.50 25.17 -17.10
C ARG A 640 11.03 23.89 -16.40
N MET A 641 9.99 23.28 -16.94
CA MET A 641 9.39 22.06 -16.41
C MET A 641 9.16 21.05 -17.54
N ILE A 642 9.21 19.77 -17.20
CA ILE A 642 8.86 18.64 -18.07
C ILE A 642 7.89 17.71 -17.34
N VAL A 643 6.92 17.14 -18.06
CA VAL A 643 6.03 16.09 -17.54
C VAL A 643 6.44 14.75 -18.11
N ILE A 644 6.63 13.75 -17.26
CA ILE A 644 7.06 12.42 -17.68
C ILE A 644 6.20 11.35 -17.03
N ALA A 645 5.90 10.29 -17.78
CA ALA A 645 5.16 9.13 -17.33
C ALA A 645 5.98 7.88 -17.67
N ASP A 646 6.87 7.48 -16.75
CA ASP A 646 7.85 6.41 -16.99
C ASP A 646 7.28 5.00 -16.79
N LYS A 647 6.10 4.90 -16.16
CA LYS A 647 5.31 3.68 -15.99
C LYS A 647 3.99 3.89 -16.71
N THR A 648 3.75 3.15 -17.78
CA THR A 648 2.48 3.14 -18.50
C THR A 648 1.56 2.15 -17.80
N ASP A 649 0.83 2.60 -16.79
CA ASP A 649 -0.48 2.01 -16.49
C ASP A 649 -1.55 2.78 -17.25
N ASP A 650 -2.72 2.17 -17.45
CA ASP A 650 -3.84 2.77 -18.19
C ASP A 650 -4.37 4.09 -17.56
N GLN A 651 -3.83 4.50 -16.40
CA GLN A 651 -4.28 5.65 -15.59
C GLN A 651 -3.23 6.76 -15.46
N GLN A 652 -2.02 6.62 -16.02
CA GLN A 652 -0.92 7.59 -15.86
C GLN A 652 -0.59 7.93 -14.39
N SER A 653 -0.77 6.98 -13.46
CA SER A 653 -0.76 7.23 -12.01
C SER A 653 0.60 7.71 -11.46
N HIS A 654 1.67 7.49 -12.22
CA HIS A 654 3.04 7.92 -11.90
C HIS A 654 3.57 9.06 -12.81
N ALA A 655 2.68 9.80 -13.46
CA ALA A 655 3.06 11.02 -14.15
C ALA A 655 3.65 12.03 -13.14
N ARG A 656 4.82 12.60 -13.45
CA ARG A 656 5.51 13.54 -12.56
C ARG A 656 6.01 14.78 -13.29
N PHE A 657 5.89 15.91 -12.60
CA PHE A 657 6.47 17.18 -13.00
C PHE A 657 7.93 17.24 -12.54
N LEU A 658 8.85 17.49 -13.46
CA LEU A 658 10.28 17.59 -13.16
C LEU A 658 10.85 18.95 -13.57
N PRO A 659 11.66 19.56 -12.71
CA PRO A 659 12.36 20.79 -13.03
C PRO A 659 13.44 20.57 -14.09
N LEU A 660 13.55 21.50 -15.02
CA LEU A 660 14.64 21.60 -15.97
C LEU A 660 15.62 22.69 -15.52
N THR A 661 16.90 22.37 -15.50
CA THR A 661 17.95 23.37 -15.28
C THR A 661 18.02 24.32 -16.47
N SER A 662 18.54 25.54 -16.26
CA SER A 662 18.74 26.46 -17.39
C SER A 662 19.68 25.89 -18.46
N LEU A 663 20.68 25.11 -18.02
CA LEU A 663 21.60 24.40 -18.90
C LEU A 663 20.87 23.34 -19.77
N MET A 664 19.94 22.60 -19.19
CA MET A 664 19.13 21.63 -19.94
C MET A 664 18.19 22.32 -20.92
N VAL A 665 17.55 23.43 -20.52
CA VAL A 665 16.70 24.24 -21.40
C VAL A 665 17.48 24.74 -22.61
N GLU A 666 18.70 25.26 -22.41
CA GLU A 666 19.57 25.71 -23.50
C GLU A 666 19.92 24.55 -24.45
N GLN A 667 20.27 23.38 -23.91
CA GLN A 667 20.54 22.19 -24.71
C GLN A 667 19.32 21.73 -25.53
N LEU A 668 18.11 21.73 -24.93
CA LEU A 668 16.87 21.36 -25.62
C LEU A 668 16.55 22.35 -26.75
N GLN A 669 16.79 23.65 -26.56
CA GLN A 669 16.64 24.65 -27.63
C GLN A 669 17.67 24.46 -28.75
N HIS A 670 18.91 24.08 -28.44
CA HIS A 670 19.91 23.73 -29.45
C HIS A 670 19.53 22.46 -30.20
N TYR A 671 19.03 21.46 -29.48
CA TYR A 671 18.55 20.22 -30.07
C TYR A 671 17.34 20.43 -30.98
N GLN A 672 16.36 21.25 -30.58
CA GLN A 672 15.20 21.56 -31.41
C GLN A 672 15.58 22.19 -32.75
N ARG A 673 16.46 23.21 -32.73
CA ARG A 673 16.98 23.82 -33.98
C ARG A 673 17.72 22.78 -34.82
N HIS A 674 18.53 21.95 -34.18
CA HIS A 674 19.26 20.89 -34.86
C HIS A 674 18.33 19.88 -35.56
N ARG A 675 17.29 19.45 -34.85
CA ARG A 675 16.26 18.52 -35.34
C ARG A 675 15.51 19.12 -36.52
N GLN A 676 15.10 20.39 -36.43
CA GLN A 676 14.42 21.08 -37.53
C GLN A 676 15.29 21.15 -38.78
N GLY A 677 16.56 21.55 -38.65
CA GLY A 677 17.51 21.60 -39.76
C GLY A 677 17.79 20.22 -40.36
N LEU A 678 17.87 19.17 -39.53
CA LEU A 678 18.05 17.79 -39.99
C LEU A 678 16.80 17.25 -40.71
N LEU A 679 15.61 17.39 -40.11
CA LEU A 679 14.36 16.94 -40.72
C LEU A 679 14.09 17.64 -42.05
N GLY A 680 14.39 18.94 -42.16
CA GLY A 680 14.31 19.66 -43.43
C GLY A 680 15.18 19.04 -44.53
N ARG A 681 16.34 18.47 -44.18
CA ARG A 681 17.22 17.75 -45.12
C ARG A 681 16.74 16.32 -45.41
N LEU A 682 16.07 15.69 -44.45
CA LEU A 682 15.55 14.33 -44.57
C LEU A 682 14.12 14.27 -45.15
N THR A 683 13.43 15.40 -45.30
CA THR A 683 12.02 15.46 -45.72
C THR A 683 11.77 14.76 -47.06
N PHE A 684 12.77 14.74 -47.95
CA PHE A 684 12.69 14.03 -49.24
C PHE A 684 12.74 12.49 -49.10
N PHE A 685 13.31 11.97 -48.02
CA PHE A 685 13.50 10.54 -47.77
C PHE A 685 12.51 9.96 -46.76
N LEU A 686 11.97 10.79 -45.88
CA LEU A 686 10.98 10.40 -44.88
C LEU A 686 9.60 10.28 -45.53
N GLN A 687 9.10 9.06 -45.68
CA GLN A 687 7.76 8.79 -46.19
C GLN A 687 6.64 9.24 -45.23
N HIS A 688 6.96 9.41 -43.94
CA HIS A 688 6.02 9.80 -42.88
C HIS A 688 6.68 10.82 -41.93
N GLN A 689 5.86 11.66 -41.30
CA GLN A 689 6.34 12.59 -40.27
C GLN A 689 6.73 11.83 -39.00
N TRP A 690 7.90 12.16 -38.43
CA TRP A 690 8.37 11.58 -37.18
C TRP A 690 7.93 12.46 -36.00
N GLU A 691 7.05 11.93 -35.16
CA GLU A 691 6.39 12.70 -34.09
C GLU A 691 7.26 12.82 -32.83
N THR A 692 8.05 11.80 -32.48
CA THR A 692 8.81 11.86 -31.23
C THR A 692 9.97 12.87 -31.30
N PRO A 693 10.24 13.61 -30.20
CA PRO A 693 11.36 14.53 -30.09
C PRO A 693 12.72 13.93 -30.43
N PHE A 694 13.05 12.76 -29.89
CA PHE A 694 14.34 12.11 -30.08
C PHE A 694 14.26 10.97 -31.10
N MET A 695 15.28 10.86 -31.94
CA MET A 695 15.43 9.75 -32.89
C MET A 695 16.91 9.45 -33.10
N PHE A 696 17.25 8.20 -33.33
CA PHE A 696 18.52 7.83 -33.95
C PHE A 696 18.33 7.63 -35.45
N LEU A 697 19.41 7.72 -36.22
CA LEU A 697 19.44 7.41 -37.64
C LEU A 697 20.24 6.13 -37.87
N ASP A 698 19.70 5.21 -38.66
CA ASP A 698 20.46 4.05 -39.11
C ASP A 698 21.48 4.42 -40.20
N TYR A 699 22.23 3.43 -40.70
CA TYR A 699 23.23 3.64 -41.74
C TYR A 699 22.65 4.24 -43.04
N TYR A 700 21.37 4.03 -43.30
CA TYR A 700 20.65 4.54 -44.46
C TYR A 700 19.98 5.90 -44.20
N GLY A 701 20.07 6.42 -42.98
CA GLY A 701 19.44 7.68 -42.59
C GLY A 701 17.96 7.54 -42.22
N ASN A 702 17.46 6.33 -41.99
CA ASN A 702 16.09 6.14 -41.51
C ASN A 702 16.03 6.39 -40.00
N PRO A 703 14.99 7.09 -39.53
CA PRO A 703 14.78 7.32 -38.10
C PRO A 703 14.42 6.01 -37.40
N LYS A 704 14.99 5.84 -36.21
CA LYS A 704 14.75 4.75 -35.29
C LYS A 704 14.48 5.34 -33.92
N GLU A 705 13.50 4.76 -33.24
CA GLU A 705 13.18 5.07 -31.85
C GLU A 705 14.37 4.89 -30.93
N VAL A 706 14.42 5.72 -29.90
CA VAL A 706 15.44 5.66 -28.86
C VAL A 706 14.99 4.64 -27.83
N THR A 707 15.41 3.39 -28.02
CA THR A 707 15.19 2.30 -27.06
C THR A 707 16.35 2.22 -26.06
N PRO A 708 16.16 1.63 -24.85
CA PRO A 708 17.25 1.45 -23.89
C PRO A 708 18.48 0.77 -24.51
N THR A 709 18.28 -0.30 -25.28
CA THR A 709 19.37 -1.01 -25.98
C THR A 709 20.13 -0.09 -26.93
N ARG A 710 19.43 0.65 -27.81
CA ARG A 710 20.10 1.55 -28.76
C ARG A 710 20.79 2.71 -28.06
N LEU A 711 20.18 3.25 -27.00
CA LEU A 711 20.78 4.29 -26.20
C LEU A 711 22.09 3.81 -25.56
N HIS A 712 22.10 2.60 -24.99
CA HIS A 712 23.30 1.98 -24.45
C HIS A 712 24.42 1.87 -25.49
N ASP A 713 24.08 1.37 -26.69
CA ASP A 713 25.03 1.21 -27.80
C ASP A 713 25.63 2.55 -28.28
N GLN A 714 24.84 3.63 -28.25
CA GLN A 714 25.28 4.95 -28.65
C GLN A 714 26.07 5.69 -27.56
N LEU A 715 25.76 5.46 -26.28
CA LEU A 715 26.43 6.10 -25.15
C LEU A 715 27.88 5.63 -24.99
N ARG A 716 28.13 4.33 -25.22
CA ARG A 716 29.47 3.70 -25.11
C ARG A 716 30.19 4.08 -23.81
N TRP A 717 29.46 4.03 -22.70
CA TRP A 717 30.01 4.33 -21.38
C TRP A 717 31.15 3.37 -21.04
N ILE A 718 32.18 3.90 -20.36
CA ILE A 718 33.34 3.13 -19.91
C ILE A 718 32.83 2.01 -19.00
N ASP A 719 33.19 0.77 -19.31
CA ASP A 719 32.80 -0.44 -18.58
C ASP A 719 31.27 -0.70 -18.50
N SER A 720 30.49 -0.02 -19.36
CA SER A 720 29.06 -0.28 -19.63
C SER A 720 28.19 -0.53 -18.38
N PRO A 721 28.06 0.45 -17.45
CA PRO A 721 27.21 0.30 -16.27
C PRO A 721 25.73 0.30 -16.66
N PRO A 722 24.82 -0.07 -15.72
CA PRO A 722 23.38 0.04 -15.94
C PRO A 722 22.97 1.46 -16.34
N LEU A 723 21.98 1.61 -17.24
CA LEU A 723 21.56 2.93 -17.73
C LEU A 723 21.00 3.83 -16.62
N ASN A 724 20.38 3.26 -15.60
CA ASN A 724 19.71 4.00 -14.52
C ASN A 724 20.66 4.47 -13.39
N ILE A 725 21.99 4.41 -13.56
CA ILE A 725 22.95 4.93 -12.56
C ILE A 725 22.75 6.42 -12.23
N ASN A 726 22.13 7.18 -13.14
CA ASN A 726 21.71 8.57 -12.91
C ASN A 726 20.74 8.67 -11.72
N ARG A 727 19.83 7.71 -11.54
CA ARG A 727 18.86 7.71 -10.43
C ARG A 727 19.53 7.49 -9.08
N HIS A 728 20.43 6.51 -8.99
CA HIS A 728 21.25 6.27 -7.80
C HIS A 728 22.08 7.50 -7.44
N TYR A 729 22.71 8.11 -8.44
CA TYR A 729 23.50 9.32 -8.26
C TYR A 729 22.65 10.50 -7.78
N LEU A 730 21.58 10.84 -8.51
CA LEU A 730 20.75 12.00 -8.22
C LEU A 730 20.03 11.87 -6.89
N HIS A 731 19.42 10.72 -6.59
CA HIS A 731 18.75 10.48 -5.32
C HIS A 731 19.68 10.76 -4.14
N THR A 732 20.87 10.15 -4.16
CA THR A 732 21.86 10.31 -3.10
C THR A 732 22.37 11.74 -3.02
N ARG A 733 22.65 12.41 -4.14
CA ARG A 733 23.15 13.80 -4.14
C ARG A 733 22.11 14.82 -3.69
N LEU A 734 20.83 14.61 -4.02
CA LEU A 734 19.73 15.47 -3.57
C LEU A 734 19.56 15.36 -2.06
N LYS A 735 19.54 14.15 -1.49
CA LYS A 735 19.49 13.95 -0.03
C LYS A 735 20.75 14.47 0.68
N GLU A 736 21.94 14.34 0.07
CA GLU A 736 23.19 14.91 0.61
C GLU A 736 23.21 16.44 0.58
N SER A 737 22.31 17.08 -0.17
CA SER A 737 22.17 18.56 -0.24
C SER A 737 21.09 19.10 0.72
N ASP A 738 20.72 18.30 1.73
CA ASP A 738 19.74 18.65 2.77
C ASP A 738 18.34 19.00 2.28
N LEU A 739 17.95 18.54 1.09
CA LEU A 739 16.56 18.57 0.66
C LEU A 739 15.72 17.58 1.49
N SER A 740 14.47 17.95 1.79
CA SER A 740 13.53 17.07 2.49
C SER A 740 13.28 15.81 1.67
N SER A 741 13.04 14.68 2.35
CA SER A 741 12.81 13.41 1.63
C SER A 741 11.56 13.48 0.76
N GLU A 742 10.51 14.19 1.18
CA GLU A 742 9.31 14.43 0.37
C GLU A 742 9.63 15.06 -0.98
N VAL A 743 10.50 16.09 -1.01
CA VAL A 743 10.93 16.75 -2.26
C VAL A 743 11.73 15.80 -3.14
N VAL A 744 12.62 14.99 -2.55
CA VAL A 744 13.41 14.00 -3.30
C VAL A 744 12.53 12.88 -3.83
N ASP A 745 11.60 12.37 -3.02
CA ASP A 745 10.70 11.28 -3.38
C ASP A 745 9.70 11.74 -4.47
N ALA A 746 9.21 12.99 -4.42
CA ALA A 746 8.43 13.60 -5.50
C ALA A 746 9.23 13.70 -6.81
N PHE A 747 10.51 14.08 -6.75
CA PHE A 747 11.40 14.10 -7.92
C PHE A 747 11.65 12.70 -8.50
N MET A 748 11.83 11.72 -7.62
CA MET A 748 12.15 10.36 -8.03
C MET A 748 10.93 9.56 -8.47
N GLY A 749 9.72 10.01 -8.16
CA GLY A 749 8.49 9.26 -8.39
C GLY A 749 8.25 8.17 -7.36
N HIS A 750 8.63 8.40 -6.10
CA HIS A 750 8.59 7.44 -4.99
C HIS A 750 7.54 7.85 -3.94
N TRP A 751 6.27 7.80 -4.30
CA TRP A 751 5.17 8.01 -3.35
C TRP A 751 4.21 6.83 -3.40
N ASP A 752 3.59 6.56 -2.26
CA ASP A 752 2.49 5.62 -2.14
C ASP A 752 1.13 6.33 -2.26
N SER A 753 0.07 5.52 -2.34
CA SER A 753 -1.30 6.05 -2.33
C SER A 753 -1.54 6.86 -1.06
N GLY A 754 -2.02 8.10 -1.20
CA GLY A 754 -2.19 9.06 -0.10
C GLY A 754 -0.96 9.92 0.21
N GLN A 755 0.17 9.74 -0.49
CA GLN A 755 1.38 10.57 -0.40
C GLN A 755 1.64 11.35 -1.71
N GLU A 756 0.68 11.38 -2.64
CA GLU A 756 0.91 11.94 -3.96
C GLU A 756 1.11 13.47 -3.88
N PRO A 757 2.20 14.01 -4.45
CA PRO A 757 2.49 15.44 -4.38
C PRO A 757 1.46 16.30 -5.12
N TRP A 758 0.71 15.73 -6.06
CA TRP A 758 -0.23 16.46 -6.92
C TRP A 758 -1.71 16.11 -6.66
N ALA A 759 -2.01 15.40 -5.57
CA ALA A 759 -3.39 15.09 -5.19
C ALA A 759 -4.19 16.36 -4.85
N SER A 760 -5.53 16.27 -4.92
CA SER A 760 -6.45 17.40 -4.70
C SER A 760 -6.30 18.11 -3.34
N TYR A 761 -5.79 17.41 -2.32
CA TYR A 761 -5.57 17.94 -0.97
C TYR A 761 -4.09 18.19 -0.66
N SER A 762 -3.19 18.00 -1.63
CA SER A 762 -1.77 18.24 -1.44
C SER A 762 -1.49 19.73 -1.27
N THR A 763 -0.70 20.07 -0.26
CA THR A 763 -0.17 21.43 -0.05
C THR A 763 1.20 21.63 -0.73
N PHE A 764 1.68 20.64 -1.50
CA PHE A 764 3.00 20.66 -2.12
C PHE A 764 3.07 21.72 -3.23
N CYS A 765 3.95 22.72 -3.08
CA CYS A 765 4.02 23.85 -4.02
C CYS A 765 4.92 23.52 -5.23
N PRO A 766 4.38 23.46 -6.47
CA PRO A 766 5.19 23.13 -7.65
C PRO A 766 6.31 24.15 -7.93
N ARG A 767 6.09 25.44 -7.59
CA ARG A 767 7.05 26.52 -7.82
C ARG A 767 8.23 26.45 -6.86
N GLU A 768 7.95 26.17 -5.59
CA GLU A 768 8.99 26.00 -4.56
C GLU A 768 9.81 24.74 -4.85
N TYR A 769 9.13 23.62 -5.15
CA TYR A 769 9.74 22.38 -5.60
C TYR A 769 10.68 22.59 -6.79
N GLN A 770 10.24 23.35 -7.81
CA GLN A 770 11.07 23.70 -8.97
C GLN A 770 12.35 24.42 -8.55
N HIS A 771 12.24 25.41 -7.65
CA HIS A 771 13.38 26.19 -7.19
C HIS A 771 14.37 25.33 -6.38
N LEU A 772 13.87 24.54 -5.43
CA LEU A 772 14.67 23.67 -4.56
C LEU A 772 15.49 22.67 -5.37
N ILE A 773 14.85 21.90 -6.26
CA ILE A 773 15.54 20.91 -7.09
C ILE A 773 16.53 21.57 -8.06
N ALA A 774 16.13 22.64 -8.76
CA ALA A 774 16.99 23.30 -9.73
C ALA A 774 18.24 23.92 -9.09
N SER A 775 18.11 24.43 -7.85
CA SER A 775 19.23 25.00 -7.08
C SER A 775 20.34 23.99 -6.78
N VAL A 776 20.01 22.69 -6.72
CA VAL A 776 20.96 21.61 -6.47
C VAL A 776 21.45 20.99 -7.78
N ILE A 777 20.54 20.65 -8.71
CA ILE A 777 20.91 19.94 -9.95
C ILE A 777 21.77 20.81 -10.86
N GLN A 778 21.48 22.12 -10.98
CA GLN A 778 22.24 22.96 -11.91
C GLN A 778 23.73 23.07 -11.56
N PRO A 779 24.13 23.37 -10.30
CA PRO A 779 25.53 23.31 -9.90
C PRO A 779 26.16 21.92 -10.07
N LEU A 780 25.43 20.84 -9.74
CA LEU A 780 25.92 19.47 -9.94
C LEU A 780 26.23 19.20 -11.42
N MET A 781 25.37 19.63 -12.34
CA MET A 781 25.61 19.44 -13.77
C MET A 781 26.85 20.22 -14.25
N VAL A 782 27.04 21.44 -13.75
CA VAL A 782 28.22 22.26 -14.06
C VAL A 782 29.49 21.58 -13.55
N GLN A 783 29.47 21.07 -12.30
CA GLN A 783 30.58 20.33 -11.69
C GLN A 783 30.93 19.07 -12.47
N GLN A 784 29.93 18.36 -12.98
CA GLN A 784 30.10 17.18 -13.84
C GLN A 784 30.69 17.49 -15.22
N GLY A 785 30.76 18.77 -15.58
CA GLY A 785 31.29 19.22 -16.86
C GLY A 785 30.29 19.18 -18.01
N TRP A 786 28.99 19.10 -17.72
CA TRP A 786 27.94 19.24 -18.73
C TRP A 786 27.98 20.63 -19.34
N LYS A 787 27.72 20.71 -20.64
CA LYS A 787 27.63 21.98 -21.38
C LYS A 787 26.52 21.90 -22.43
N ALA A 788 25.80 22.99 -22.64
CA ALA A 788 24.96 23.11 -23.81
C ALA A 788 25.85 23.18 -25.07
N LEU A 789 25.58 22.32 -26.05
CA LEU A 789 26.36 22.20 -27.27
C LEU A 789 25.43 22.44 -28.46
N LYS A 790 25.83 23.29 -29.41
CA LYS A 790 25.08 23.46 -30.67
C LYS A 790 25.20 22.19 -31.53
N GLY A 791 24.12 21.81 -32.23
CA GLY A 791 24.15 20.76 -33.25
C GLY A 791 24.96 21.16 -34.51
N ALA A 792 25.10 20.24 -35.48
CA ALA A 792 25.81 20.52 -36.74
C ALA A 792 24.88 20.82 -37.92
N ALA A 793 23.68 20.24 -37.95
CA ALA A 793 22.64 20.69 -38.87
C ALA A 793 21.95 21.88 -38.23
N LEU A 794 22.45 23.09 -38.46
CA LEU A 794 21.74 24.33 -38.13
C LEU A 794 20.97 24.81 -39.35
#